data_AF-A0A3D8MEF8-F1
#
_entry.id   AF-A0A3D8MEF8-F1
#
_cell.length_a   1.000
_cell.length_b   1.000
_cell.length_c   1.000
_cell.angle_alpha   90.00
_cell.angle_beta   90.00
_cell.angle_gamma   90.00
#
_symmetry.space_group_name_H-M   'P 1'
#
loop_
_entity.id
_entity.type
_entity.pdbx_description
1 polymer ?
#
loop_
_entity_poly.entity_id
_entity_poly.type
_entity_poly.pdbx_seq_one_letter_code
_entity_poly.pdbx_strand_id
1 'polypeptide(L)'
;MEFGWLLICSVLVFLMQAGFLCLETGKIRSKNSINVAAKNLADFIVCTVLFWLFGFGVMFGDSLWGIIGTSEHLFGANQSPWQIAFFFFQLMFCGTAATLMSGAVAERMSFAGYLVVTVLLCSVIYPVIGHWSWSGIYQADNPGWLEAKGFVDFAGATVVHSVGGWVALAATIVIGPRLGRFNKQRQFPVGNNLPLSTLGTLMIFAGWFGFNGGSTLTLNDQVPGILLNTCLAAVWGGLAASALSYAHKRFIDVSFILNGVIAGLVAITAAAHCVSPAAASLIGAVGGVVMYAGSLQLERWRIDDVLNVVPAHLFAGIWGTLAVALFGAPEKLTTGLAFGQQLAVQLFGVITIGLYCFGVSFAAILLLNRYLPLRVSARNEHLGMNVSEHRATTELLDLLSSMQSQAKRGNFSLSVPVEPFTEVGQIARQYNQVIQRVRDEMSERDFAIDNFRSSEKRKSAILESAMDSIITIDFEGKIIEFNPAAERTFGLRKTQVLGKRFLDLFILDEDRQLVAHSLEHKFSASRGLLLNRRNTIILQRNSGDEFPAEIAITGASLGLQSESEYTLHIRDVTRQRKLQNKLKQLAYSDPLTGLYNRTYLLENLQKRLDRSSADGQRVAVFFLDLDRFKKINDTLGHKAGDELLLEVAARLMRVTRATDTIARWGGDEFVISMAGNLTEEAVLTTASKILDAMRAPVLLNGRELKIPTSIGVALNTDNTLRAENLIQQADIAMYFAKEDGRDNVKIFQPEMANQASRQFHYEQALRIAIQEQSPFVVVYQPKVDAKGTIVSLEALVRWHHSDGTVISPGQFIQVAEEANLIIELEKLVISRVIHQVALWRNKGLQPIPVAINLSGRHLLSRELYGFVSELLDQLQVPGEWLEFEVTEGVFVTDIVKCIEILTTLKQRNISIAIDDFGTGYSSLNYLKTLPVDVLKIDRTFVEDCAISREDGKICDTIISLAASLNLKTIAEGVETLQQFEFLRNLGCNEFQGFYFYRPMPLEDIEALLEQLPAKQLSNQLLA
;
A
#
# COMPACT_ATOMS: atom_id res chain seq x y z
N MET A 1 -6.65 -5.55 -46.95
CA MET A 1 -5.86 -4.42 -46.42
C MET A 1 -6.74 -3.33 -45.83
N GLU A 2 -7.90 -3.02 -46.43
CA GLU A 2 -8.76 -1.90 -45.99
C GLU A 2 -9.35 -2.02 -44.57
N PHE A 3 -9.91 -3.17 -44.19
CA PHE A 3 -10.43 -3.36 -42.83
C PHE A 3 -9.32 -3.33 -41.75
N GLY A 4 -8.08 -3.68 -42.12
CA GLY A 4 -6.93 -3.63 -41.20
C GLY A 4 -6.58 -2.21 -40.78
N TRP A 5 -6.67 -1.24 -41.70
CA TRP A 5 -6.48 0.18 -41.40
C TRP A 5 -7.52 0.69 -40.40
N LEU A 6 -8.80 0.38 -40.61
CA LEU A 6 -9.88 0.74 -39.70
C LEU A 6 -9.69 0.14 -38.30
N LEU A 7 -9.24 -1.11 -38.18
CA LEU A 7 -8.97 -1.73 -36.88
C LEU A 7 -7.79 -1.06 -36.15
N ILE A 8 -6.70 -0.75 -36.86
CA ILE A 8 -5.57 0.00 -36.27
C ILE A 8 -6.04 1.38 -35.78
N CYS A 9 -6.81 2.09 -36.61
CA CYS A 9 -7.37 3.38 -36.23
C CYS A 9 -8.32 3.25 -35.04
N SER A 10 -9.15 2.20 -35.00
CA SER A 10 -10.05 1.93 -33.86
C SER A 10 -9.27 1.72 -32.56
N VAL A 11 -8.14 0.99 -32.60
CA VAL A 11 -7.27 0.80 -31.43
C VAL A 11 -6.62 2.13 -31.00
N LEU A 12 -6.18 2.95 -31.95
CA LEU A 12 -5.65 4.27 -31.66
C LEU A 12 -6.71 5.20 -31.04
N VAL A 13 -7.94 5.20 -31.55
CA VAL A 13 -9.04 5.98 -30.94
C VAL A 13 -9.41 5.41 -29.57
N PHE A 14 -9.39 4.08 -29.38
CA PHE A 14 -9.59 3.47 -28.07
C PHE A 14 -8.55 3.92 -27.04
N LEU A 15 -7.29 4.15 -27.45
CA LEU A 15 -6.24 4.72 -26.60
C LEU A 15 -6.64 6.09 -26.01
N MET A 16 -7.50 6.85 -26.70
CA MET A 16 -8.02 8.12 -26.18
C MET A 16 -8.83 7.91 -24.90
N GLN A 17 -9.50 6.76 -24.71
CA GLN A 17 -10.23 6.48 -23.46
C GLN A 17 -9.29 6.36 -22.26
N ALA A 18 -8.14 5.71 -22.44
CA ALA A 18 -7.08 5.72 -21.43
C ALA A 18 -6.48 7.12 -21.24
N GLY A 19 -6.36 7.89 -22.33
CA GLY A 19 -5.92 9.28 -22.28
C GLY A 19 -6.87 10.19 -21.48
N PHE A 20 -8.19 10.09 -21.71
CA PHE A 20 -9.21 10.80 -20.93
C PHE A 20 -9.17 10.35 -19.47
N LEU A 21 -9.08 9.05 -19.20
CA LEU A 21 -8.92 8.55 -17.83
C LEU A 21 -7.77 9.25 -17.09
N CYS A 22 -6.59 9.30 -17.68
CA CYS A 22 -5.43 9.99 -17.11
C CYS A 22 -5.64 11.52 -16.98
N LEU A 23 -6.19 12.16 -18.02
CA LEU A 23 -6.47 13.59 -18.03
C LEU A 23 -7.46 14.01 -16.95
N GLU A 24 -8.60 13.34 -16.89
CA GLU A 24 -9.68 13.67 -15.97
C GLU A 24 -9.27 13.39 -14.53
N THR A 25 -8.73 12.20 -14.25
CA THR A 25 -8.31 11.82 -12.90
C THR A 25 -7.16 12.67 -12.38
N GLY A 26 -6.25 13.13 -13.25
CA GLY A 26 -5.15 14.02 -12.87
C GLY A 26 -5.57 15.46 -12.60
N LYS A 27 -6.57 15.99 -13.34
CA LYS A 27 -7.04 17.39 -13.19
C LYS A 27 -8.08 17.58 -12.08
N ILE A 28 -8.72 16.52 -11.60
CA ILE A 28 -9.63 16.59 -10.44
C ILE A 28 -8.92 16.36 -9.10
N ARG A 29 -9.59 16.65 -7.99
CA ARG A 29 -9.05 16.43 -6.64
C ARG A 29 -8.97 14.93 -6.32
N SER A 30 -7.92 14.52 -5.62
CA SER A 30 -7.64 13.11 -5.30
C SER A 30 -8.80 12.38 -4.63
N LYS A 31 -9.58 13.07 -3.80
CA LYS A 31 -10.80 12.54 -3.16
C LYS A 31 -11.93 12.10 -4.11
N ASN A 32 -11.79 12.37 -5.41
CA ASN A 32 -12.76 12.04 -6.45
C ASN A 32 -12.17 11.18 -7.59
N SER A 33 -10.86 10.85 -7.57
CA SER A 33 -10.16 10.19 -8.68
C SER A 33 -10.73 8.81 -9.03
N ILE A 34 -10.99 7.97 -8.03
CA ILE A 34 -11.55 6.63 -8.22
C ILE A 34 -12.96 6.71 -8.82
N ASN A 35 -13.77 7.66 -8.35
CA ASN A 35 -15.12 7.85 -8.87
C ASN A 35 -15.11 8.28 -10.35
N VAL A 36 -14.23 9.20 -10.74
CA VAL A 36 -14.07 9.61 -12.14
C VAL A 36 -13.57 8.46 -13.00
N ALA A 37 -12.62 7.67 -12.51
CA ALA A 37 -12.15 6.48 -13.21
C ALA A 37 -13.26 5.45 -13.46
N ALA A 38 -14.06 5.16 -12.43
CA ALA A 38 -15.18 4.23 -12.52
C ALA A 38 -16.25 4.73 -13.51
N LYS A 39 -16.49 6.05 -13.54
CA LYS A 39 -17.41 6.68 -14.48
C LYS A 39 -16.95 6.50 -15.93
N ASN A 40 -15.70 6.84 -16.26
CA ASN A 40 -15.17 6.68 -17.62
C ASN A 40 -15.24 5.22 -18.12
N LEU A 41 -14.97 4.26 -17.24
CA LEU A 41 -15.13 2.85 -17.59
C LEU A 41 -16.61 2.49 -17.83
N ALA A 42 -17.51 3.01 -17.00
CA ALA A 42 -18.94 2.80 -17.16
C ALA A 42 -19.49 3.42 -18.46
N ASP A 43 -19.00 4.61 -18.87
CA ASP A 43 -19.34 5.21 -20.16
C ASP A 43 -19.00 4.28 -21.31
N PHE A 44 -17.79 3.72 -21.32
CA PHE A 44 -17.38 2.80 -22.36
C PHE A 44 -18.28 1.55 -22.41
N ILE A 45 -18.60 0.97 -21.26
CA ILE A 45 -19.48 -0.21 -21.17
C ILE A 45 -20.90 0.12 -21.68
N VAL A 46 -21.51 1.18 -21.16
CA VAL A 46 -22.88 1.60 -21.52
C VAL A 46 -22.96 2.00 -22.98
N CYS A 47 -21.99 2.77 -23.47
CA CYS A 47 -21.87 3.14 -24.88
C CYS A 47 -21.78 1.91 -25.78
N THR A 48 -20.90 0.96 -25.45
CA THR A 48 -20.72 -0.28 -26.23
C THR A 48 -22.02 -1.06 -26.34
N VAL A 49 -22.72 -1.24 -25.22
CA VAL A 49 -23.99 -1.97 -25.21
C VAL A 49 -25.08 -1.24 -26.01
N LEU A 50 -25.31 0.05 -25.76
CA LEU A 50 -26.40 0.79 -26.42
C LEU A 50 -26.15 1.01 -27.91
N PHE A 51 -24.91 1.32 -28.27
CA PHE A 51 -24.54 1.51 -29.67
C PHE A 51 -24.65 0.20 -30.46
N TRP A 52 -24.24 -0.93 -29.87
CA TRP A 52 -24.44 -2.25 -30.47
C TRP A 52 -25.92 -2.66 -30.59
N LEU A 53 -26.72 -2.45 -29.53
CA LEU A 53 -28.12 -2.86 -29.49
C LEU A 53 -28.95 -2.14 -30.56
N PHE A 54 -28.83 -0.81 -30.65
CA PHE A 54 -29.64 -0.01 -31.58
C PHE A 54 -28.96 1.26 -32.08
N GLY A 55 -28.00 1.84 -31.36
CA GLY A 55 -27.41 3.14 -31.74
C GLY A 55 -26.72 3.14 -33.11
N PHE A 56 -26.05 2.05 -33.50
CA PHE A 56 -25.47 1.91 -34.84
C PHE A 56 -26.58 1.91 -35.91
N GLY A 57 -27.66 1.16 -35.69
CA GLY A 57 -28.79 1.12 -36.61
C GLY A 57 -29.53 2.46 -36.76
N VAL A 58 -29.71 3.19 -35.64
CA VAL A 58 -30.25 4.56 -35.67
C VAL A 58 -29.38 5.52 -36.47
N MET A 59 -28.06 5.31 -36.45
CA MET A 59 -27.09 6.18 -37.12
C MET A 59 -26.88 5.84 -38.61
N PHE A 60 -26.72 4.57 -38.95
CA PHE A 60 -26.29 4.12 -40.29
C PHE A 60 -27.29 3.20 -41.01
N GLY A 61 -28.39 2.81 -40.36
CA GLY A 61 -29.46 2.05 -41.00
C GLY A 61 -30.18 2.84 -42.09
N ASP A 62 -31.10 2.16 -42.78
CA ASP A 62 -31.87 2.73 -43.89
C ASP A 62 -32.58 4.01 -43.45
N SER A 63 -32.35 5.10 -44.19
CA SER A 63 -32.80 6.42 -43.75
C SER A 63 -34.29 6.62 -43.93
N LEU A 64 -34.95 7.00 -42.84
CA LEU A 64 -36.30 7.54 -42.85
C LEU A 64 -36.22 9.07 -42.98
N TRP A 65 -36.46 9.57 -44.20
CA TRP A 65 -36.49 11.00 -44.54
C TRP A 65 -35.19 11.77 -44.22
N GLY A 66 -34.05 11.09 -44.16
CA GLY A 66 -32.76 11.70 -43.77
C GLY A 66 -32.60 11.90 -42.27
N ILE A 67 -33.60 11.56 -41.44
CA ILE A 67 -33.69 11.96 -40.03
C ILE A 67 -33.22 10.86 -39.07
N ILE A 68 -33.53 9.59 -39.35
CA ILE A 68 -33.20 8.46 -38.48
C ILE A 68 -33.08 7.16 -39.28
N GLY A 69 -32.14 6.28 -38.90
CA GLY A 69 -32.00 4.95 -39.47
C GLY A 69 -32.95 3.91 -38.86
N THR A 70 -33.46 2.99 -39.69
CA THR A 70 -34.47 1.98 -39.26
C THR A 70 -34.04 0.51 -39.34
N SER A 71 -32.81 0.23 -39.77
CA SER A 71 -32.26 -1.13 -39.90
C SER A 71 -30.93 -1.28 -39.17
N GLU A 72 -30.23 -2.42 -39.29
CA GLU A 72 -28.92 -2.67 -38.65
C GLU A 72 -28.93 -2.66 -37.10
N HIS A 73 -30.05 -3.03 -36.48
CA HIS A 73 -30.13 -3.27 -35.03
C HIS A 73 -29.53 -4.64 -34.66
N LEU A 74 -29.02 -4.80 -33.43
CA LEU A 74 -28.31 -6.02 -32.98
C LEU A 74 -27.22 -6.45 -33.96
N PHE A 75 -26.31 -5.52 -34.25
CA PHE A 75 -25.30 -5.62 -35.31
C PHE A 75 -24.37 -6.84 -35.14
N GLY A 76 -24.00 -7.52 -36.24
CA GLY A 76 -22.90 -8.50 -36.25
C GLY A 76 -23.24 -9.95 -36.66
N ALA A 77 -24.50 -10.28 -36.97
CA ALA A 77 -24.87 -11.64 -37.37
C ALA A 77 -24.57 -11.97 -38.85
N ASN A 78 -24.68 -11.00 -39.76
CA ASN A 78 -24.67 -11.18 -41.22
C ASN A 78 -23.75 -10.18 -41.96
N GLN A 79 -22.80 -9.55 -41.25
CA GLN A 79 -22.09 -8.36 -41.71
C GLN A 79 -20.69 -8.72 -42.21
N SER A 80 -20.20 -8.01 -43.22
CA SER A 80 -18.86 -8.22 -43.78
C SER A 80 -17.76 -7.81 -42.77
N PRO A 81 -16.53 -8.34 -42.90
CA PRO A 81 -15.42 -7.93 -42.04
C PRO A 81 -15.14 -6.42 -42.07
N TRP A 82 -15.37 -5.77 -43.22
CA TRP A 82 -15.23 -4.31 -43.33
C TRP A 82 -16.34 -3.58 -42.55
N GLN A 83 -17.59 -4.04 -42.65
CA GLN A 83 -18.71 -3.47 -41.89
C GLN A 83 -18.48 -3.62 -40.38
N ILE A 84 -17.91 -4.74 -39.93
CA ILE A 84 -17.53 -4.96 -38.53
C ILE A 84 -16.40 -4.01 -38.10
N ALA A 85 -15.37 -3.84 -38.93
CA ALA A 85 -14.29 -2.88 -38.64
C ALA A 85 -14.82 -1.43 -38.59
N PHE A 86 -15.73 -1.06 -39.49
CA PHE A 86 -16.41 0.23 -39.49
C PHE A 86 -17.26 0.45 -38.23
N PHE A 87 -18.00 -0.58 -37.79
CA PHE A 87 -18.74 -0.54 -36.54
C PHE A 87 -17.82 -0.24 -35.35
N PHE A 88 -16.69 -0.94 -35.21
CA PHE A 88 -15.74 -0.68 -34.13
C PHE A 88 -15.19 0.74 -34.18
N PHE A 89 -14.87 1.24 -35.37
CA PHE A 89 -14.37 2.60 -35.55
C PHE A 89 -15.39 3.64 -35.09
N GLN A 90 -16.65 3.51 -35.51
CA GLN A 90 -17.74 4.42 -35.13
C GLN A 90 -18.15 4.30 -33.66
N LEU A 91 -18.06 3.09 -33.09
CA LEU A 91 -18.28 2.88 -31.66
C LEU A 91 -17.30 3.71 -30.82
N MET A 92 -16.05 3.83 -31.25
CA MET A 92 -15.06 4.63 -30.53
C MET A 92 -15.44 6.12 -30.49
N PHE A 93 -16.02 6.66 -31.57
CA PHE A 93 -16.49 8.06 -31.61
C PHE A 93 -17.68 8.29 -30.67
N CYS A 94 -18.64 7.35 -30.62
CA CYS A 94 -19.73 7.39 -29.65
C CYS A 94 -19.19 7.40 -28.21
N GLY A 95 -18.21 6.56 -27.93
CA GLY A 95 -17.52 6.52 -26.63
C GLY A 95 -16.83 7.84 -26.31
N THR A 96 -16.11 8.43 -27.26
CA THR A 96 -15.47 9.74 -27.07
C THR A 96 -16.50 10.83 -26.75
N ALA A 97 -17.63 10.89 -27.47
CA ALA A 97 -18.67 11.88 -27.20
C ALA A 97 -19.28 11.73 -25.79
N ALA A 98 -19.47 10.49 -25.32
CA ALA A 98 -19.94 10.21 -23.96
C ALA A 98 -18.96 10.71 -22.89
N THR A 99 -17.67 10.37 -23.03
CA THR A 99 -16.63 10.70 -22.04
C THR A 99 -16.49 12.21 -21.81
N LEU A 100 -16.70 13.05 -22.83
CA LEU A 100 -16.62 14.52 -22.69
C LEU A 100 -17.56 15.07 -21.60
N MET A 101 -18.74 14.48 -21.47
CA MET A 101 -19.70 14.91 -20.45
C MET A 101 -19.19 14.65 -19.03
N SER A 102 -18.53 13.50 -18.82
CA SER A 102 -17.92 13.08 -17.54
C SER A 102 -17.01 14.17 -16.96
N GLY A 103 -16.07 14.63 -17.79
CA GLY A 103 -15.10 15.64 -17.41
C GLY A 103 -15.71 16.98 -16.99
N ALA A 104 -16.75 17.46 -17.66
CA ALA A 104 -17.31 18.80 -17.42
C ALA A 104 -18.01 18.92 -16.05
N VAL A 105 -18.73 17.88 -15.65
CA VAL A 105 -19.54 17.84 -14.41
C VAL A 105 -18.90 17.01 -13.29
N ALA A 106 -17.64 16.64 -13.47
CA ALA A 106 -16.85 15.93 -12.48
C ALA A 106 -16.89 16.61 -11.10
N GLU A 107 -16.60 15.83 -10.07
CA GLU A 107 -16.59 16.22 -8.65
C GLU A 107 -17.94 16.51 -7.98
N ARG A 108 -19.07 16.54 -8.71
CA ARG A 108 -20.39 16.91 -8.13
C ARG A 108 -21.61 16.17 -8.67
N MET A 109 -21.53 15.56 -9.84
CA MET A 109 -22.62 14.72 -10.36
C MET A 109 -22.60 13.33 -9.71
N SER A 110 -23.77 12.78 -9.35
CA SER A 110 -23.89 11.43 -8.82
C SER A 110 -23.61 10.37 -9.88
N PHE A 111 -23.14 9.18 -9.49
CA PHE A 111 -22.88 8.06 -10.40
C PHE A 111 -24.14 7.61 -11.16
N ALA A 112 -25.29 7.56 -10.48
CA ALA A 112 -26.56 7.21 -11.11
C ALA A 112 -27.02 8.27 -12.12
N GLY A 113 -26.91 9.56 -11.74
CA GLY A 113 -27.25 10.65 -12.65
C GLY A 113 -26.39 10.63 -13.91
N TYR A 114 -25.11 10.34 -13.73
CA TYR A 114 -24.14 10.18 -14.80
C TYR A 114 -24.56 9.11 -15.83
N LEU A 115 -24.84 7.88 -15.38
CA LEU A 115 -25.25 6.79 -16.28
C LEU A 115 -26.48 7.14 -17.12
N VAL A 116 -27.46 7.85 -16.54
CA VAL A 116 -28.68 8.22 -17.27
C VAL A 116 -28.39 9.23 -18.39
N VAL A 117 -27.50 10.19 -18.15
CA VAL A 117 -27.13 11.17 -19.19
C VAL A 117 -26.31 10.50 -20.30
N THR A 118 -25.43 9.55 -19.97
CA THR A 118 -24.73 8.72 -20.96
C THR A 118 -25.71 7.93 -21.81
N VAL A 119 -26.71 7.29 -21.20
CA VAL A 119 -27.77 6.57 -21.94
C VAL A 119 -28.48 7.52 -22.91
N LEU A 120 -28.86 8.72 -22.46
CA LEU A 120 -29.51 9.72 -23.32
C LEU A 120 -28.61 10.10 -24.51
N LEU A 121 -27.33 10.36 -24.25
CA LEU A 121 -26.37 10.74 -25.28
C LEU A 121 -26.21 9.63 -26.33
N CYS A 122 -25.92 8.40 -25.89
CA CYS A 122 -25.65 7.27 -26.77
C CYS A 122 -26.90 6.75 -27.51
N SER A 123 -28.11 7.05 -27.01
CA SER A 123 -29.35 6.51 -27.57
C SER A 123 -30.11 7.49 -28.46
N VAL A 124 -30.17 8.77 -28.06
CA VAL A 124 -31.11 9.75 -28.62
C VAL A 124 -30.38 10.91 -29.30
N ILE A 125 -29.19 11.27 -28.82
CA ILE A 125 -28.50 12.46 -29.29
C ILE A 125 -27.46 12.09 -30.35
N TYR A 126 -26.44 11.32 -29.97
CA TYR A 126 -25.31 11.04 -30.84
C TYR A 126 -25.71 10.29 -32.13
N PRO A 127 -26.47 9.17 -32.08
CA PRO A 127 -26.88 8.47 -33.31
C PRO A 127 -27.73 9.31 -34.27
N VAL A 128 -28.63 10.14 -33.75
CA VAL A 128 -29.51 10.98 -34.58
C VAL A 128 -28.70 12.05 -35.32
N ILE A 129 -27.78 12.72 -34.62
CA ILE A 129 -26.90 13.70 -35.26
C ILE A 129 -25.93 13.03 -36.24
N GLY A 130 -25.40 11.86 -35.86
CA GLY A 130 -24.61 11.03 -36.75
C GLY A 130 -25.36 10.68 -38.03
N HIS A 131 -26.65 10.32 -37.93
CA HIS A 131 -27.48 10.05 -39.09
C HIS A 131 -27.64 11.29 -39.99
N TRP A 132 -27.87 12.47 -39.41
CA TRP A 132 -28.06 13.69 -40.19
C TRP A 132 -26.83 14.08 -41.01
N SER A 133 -25.64 13.82 -40.46
CA SER A 133 -24.37 14.31 -41.00
C SER A 133 -23.51 13.26 -41.70
N TRP A 134 -23.65 11.97 -41.38
CA TRP A 134 -22.70 10.91 -41.76
C TRP A 134 -23.35 9.61 -42.26
N SER A 135 -24.67 9.48 -42.37
CA SER A 135 -25.26 8.20 -42.76
C SER A 135 -24.77 7.71 -44.14
N GLY A 136 -24.48 8.64 -45.06
CA GLY A 136 -23.95 8.36 -46.39
C GLY A 136 -22.55 7.75 -46.41
N ILE A 137 -21.78 7.87 -45.31
CA ILE A 137 -20.44 7.28 -45.18
C ILE A 137 -20.51 5.74 -45.18
N TYR A 138 -21.57 5.17 -44.61
CA TYR A 138 -21.76 3.72 -44.57
C TYR A 138 -22.36 3.17 -45.87
N GLN A 139 -23.30 3.91 -46.45
CA GLN A 139 -23.94 3.59 -47.73
C GLN A 139 -24.17 4.90 -48.52
N ALA A 140 -23.48 5.07 -49.64
CA ALA A 140 -23.47 6.34 -50.38
C ALA A 140 -24.86 6.81 -50.86
N ASP A 141 -25.78 5.89 -51.14
CA ASP A 141 -27.15 6.20 -51.57
C ASP A 141 -28.10 6.52 -50.39
N ASN A 142 -27.58 6.58 -49.17
CA ASN A 142 -28.33 6.80 -47.93
C ASN A 142 -27.88 8.06 -47.16
N PRO A 143 -27.78 9.26 -47.78
CA PRO A 143 -27.24 10.43 -47.11
C PRO A 143 -28.23 11.02 -46.09
N GLY A 144 -27.67 11.58 -45.02
CA GLY A 144 -28.43 12.31 -44.02
C GLY A 144 -28.95 13.62 -44.59
N TRP A 145 -29.98 14.21 -43.98
CA TRP A 145 -30.57 15.43 -44.54
C TRP A 145 -29.62 16.65 -44.49
N LEU A 146 -28.70 16.73 -43.51
CA LEU A 146 -27.67 17.78 -43.45
C LEU A 146 -26.53 17.48 -44.42
N GLU A 147 -26.11 16.22 -44.49
CA GLU A 147 -25.12 15.72 -45.45
C GLU A 147 -25.55 16.05 -46.89
N ALA A 148 -26.81 15.76 -47.25
CA ALA A 148 -27.40 16.06 -48.56
C ALA A 148 -27.47 17.57 -48.88
N LYS A 149 -27.42 18.44 -47.86
CA LYS A 149 -27.33 19.90 -48.04
C LYS A 149 -25.88 20.39 -48.27
N GLY A 150 -24.89 19.49 -48.19
CA GLY A 150 -23.47 19.81 -48.32
C GLY A 150 -22.81 20.20 -46.98
N PHE A 151 -23.37 19.78 -45.84
CA PHE A 151 -22.72 19.93 -44.55
C PHE A 151 -21.50 19.00 -44.46
N VAL A 152 -20.33 19.56 -44.13
CA VAL A 152 -19.07 18.80 -44.08
C VAL A 152 -18.51 18.84 -42.67
N ASP A 153 -18.38 17.68 -42.06
CA ASP A 153 -17.67 17.50 -40.79
C ASP A 153 -16.84 16.22 -40.87
N PHE A 154 -15.65 16.31 -41.46
CA PHE A 154 -14.88 15.14 -41.91
C PHE A 154 -14.68 14.03 -40.86
N ALA A 155 -14.23 14.40 -39.66
CA ALA A 155 -13.96 13.45 -38.60
C ALA A 155 -14.75 13.72 -37.30
N GLY A 156 -15.49 14.84 -37.19
CA GLY A 156 -16.44 15.05 -36.08
C GLY A 156 -16.15 16.22 -35.15
N ALA A 157 -15.71 17.37 -35.65
CA ALA A 157 -15.60 18.58 -34.82
C ALA A 157 -16.98 19.00 -34.27
N THR A 158 -18.04 18.81 -35.06
CA THR A 158 -19.42 19.00 -34.62
C THR A 158 -20.04 17.70 -34.09
N VAL A 159 -20.09 16.64 -34.91
CA VAL A 159 -20.84 15.40 -34.64
C VAL A 159 -20.36 14.68 -33.37
N VAL A 160 -19.07 14.76 -33.05
CA VAL A 160 -18.50 14.14 -31.84
C VAL A 160 -18.28 15.21 -30.76
N HIS A 161 -17.43 16.19 -31.05
CA HIS A 161 -16.95 17.12 -30.02
C HIS A 161 -17.98 18.18 -29.63
N SER A 162 -18.64 18.82 -30.60
CA SER A 162 -19.67 19.82 -30.27
C SER A 162 -20.92 19.17 -29.70
N VAL A 163 -21.33 17.98 -30.16
CA VAL A 163 -22.43 17.22 -29.56
C VAL A 163 -22.16 16.94 -28.08
N GLY A 164 -21.02 16.33 -27.74
CA GLY A 164 -20.64 16.11 -26.34
C GLY A 164 -20.51 17.41 -25.56
N GLY A 165 -19.96 18.46 -26.19
CA GLY A 165 -19.82 19.79 -25.60
C GLY A 165 -21.13 20.52 -25.31
N TRP A 166 -22.15 20.39 -26.16
CA TRP A 166 -23.49 20.94 -25.92
C TRP A 166 -24.19 20.24 -24.76
N VAL A 167 -24.10 18.91 -24.70
CA VAL A 167 -24.63 18.11 -23.59
C VAL A 167 -23.89 18.47 -22.28
N ALA A 168 -22.57 18.62 -22.33
CA ALA A 168 -21.77 19.09 -21.20
C ALA A 168 -22.16 20.50 -20.73
N LEU A 169 -22.43 21.42 -21.66
CA LEU A 169 -22.91 22.77 -21.32
C LEU A 169 -24.29 22.73 -20.63
N ALA A 170 -25.23 21.95 -21.16
CA ALA A 170 -26.54 21.77 -20.52
C ALA A 170 -26.40 21.18 -19.11
N ALA A 171 -25.58 20.13 -18.95
CA ALA A 171 -25.36 19.47 -17.68
C ALA A 171 -24.68 20.41 -16.65
N THR A 172 -23.66 21.16 -17.06
CA THR A 172 -22.96 22.11 -16.17
C THR A 172 -23.86 23.25 -15.70
N ILE A 173 -24.76 23.74 -16.55
CA ILE A 173 -25.76 24.76 -16.18
C ILE A 173 -26.77 24.19 -15.18
N VAL A 174 -27.36 23.02 -15.44
CA VAL A 174 -28.42 22.45 -14.60
C VAL A 174 -27.89 21.99 -13.23
N ILE A 175 -26.71 21.37 -13.19
CA ILE A 175 -26.10 20.90 -11.92
C ILE A 175 -25.54 22.07 -11.09
N GLY A 176 -25.12 23.14 -11.77
CA GLY A 176 -24.53 24.32 -11.16
C GLY A 176 -23.09 24.12 -10.69
N PRO A 177 -22.48 25.13 -10.04
CA PRO A 177 -21.05 25.14 -9.77
C PRO A 177 -20.66 24.38 -8.50
N ARG A 178 -19.40 23.93 -8.43
CA ARG A 178 -18.82 23.30 -7.23
C ARG A 178 -18.83 24.27 -6.05
N LEU A 179 -19.07 23.72 -4.86
CA LEU A 179 -19.18 24.49 -3.63
C LEU A 179 -17.90 25.30 -3.38
N GLY A 180 -18.06 26.62 -3.29
CA GLY A 180 -16.97 27.55 -3.02
C GLY A 180 -16.09 27.92 -4.22
N ARG A 181 -16.30 27.40 -5.44
CA ARG A 181 -15.47 27.68 -6.63
C ARG A 181 -15.31 29.17 -6.96
N PHE A 182 -16.39 29.94 -6.80
CA PHE A 182 -16.42 31.38 -7.09
C PHE A 182 -16.37 32.24 -5.83
N ASN A 183 -15.97 31.68 -4.69
CA ASN A 183 -15.77 32.43 -3.46
C ASN A 183 -14.41 33.14 -3.47
N LYS A 184 -14.40 34.48 -3.48
CA LYS A 184 -13.18 35.29 -3.52
C LYS A 184 -12.25 35.11 -2.31
N GLN A 185 -12.75 34.58 -1.19
CA GLN A 185 -11.96 34.37 0.04
C GLN A 185 -11.31 32.98 0.11
N ARG A 186 -11.61 32.08 -0.85
CA ARG A 186 -11.05 30.71 -0.88
C ARG A 186 -10.36 30.46 -2.21
N GLN A 187 -9.10 30.08 -2.17
CA GLN A 187 -8.43 29.53 -3.35
C GLN A 187 -8.93 28.11 -3.61
N PHE A 188 -9.35 27.84 -4.84
CA PHE A 188 -9.75 26.49 -5.23
C PHE A 188 -8.47 25.68 -5.54
N PRO A 189 -8.32 24.46 -4.98
CA PRO A 189 -7.11 23.68 -5.18
C PRO A 189 -6.89 23.30 -6.65
N VAL A 190 -5.62 23.17 -7.04
CA VAL A 190 -5.19 22.69 -8.37
C VAL A 190 -5.41 21.17 -8.46
N GLY A 191 -5.48 20.62 -9.68
CA GLY A 191 -5.61 19.18 -9.94
C GLY A 191 -4.55 18.34 -9.21
N ASN A 192 -4.89 17.09 -8.92
CA ASN A 192 -4.06 16.24 -8.04
C ASN A 192 -2.73 15.80 -8.65
N ASN A 193 -2.64 15.65 -9.98
CA ASN A 193 -1.46 15.10 -10.66
C ASN A 193 -1.40 15.63 -12.11
N LEU A 194 -0.72 16.77 -12.28
CA LEU A 194 -0.51 17.38 -13.60
C LEU A 194 0.34 16.51 -14.54
N PRO A 195 1.41 15.82 -14.11
CA PRO A 195 2.12 14.86 -14.97
C PRO A 195 1.21 13.77 -15.57
N LEU A 196 0.32 13.18 -14.76
CA LEU A 196 -0.66 12.21 -15.26
C LEU A 196 -1.60 12.85 -16.29
N SER A 197 -1.99 14.10 -16.06
CA SER A 197 -2.84 14.86 -17.00
C SER A 197 -2.13 15.12 -18.33
N THR A 198 -0.82 15.40 -18.28
CA THR A 198 0.04 15.57 -19.46
C THR A 198 0.17 14.26 -20.23
N LEU A 199 0.42 13.14 -19.55
CA LEU A 199 0.43 11.81 -20.17
C LEU A 199 -0.90 11.53 -20.87
N GLY A 200 -2.03 11.81 -20.19
CA GLY A 200 -3.36 11.66 -20.76
C GLY A 200 -3.56 12.47 -22.04
N THR A 201 -3.09 13.73 -22.05
CA THR A 201 -3.16 14.60 -23.23
C THR A 201 -2.31 14.08 -24.39
N LEU A 202 -1.12 13.53 -24.11
CA LEU A 202 -0.27 12.91 -25.14
C LEU A 202 -0.89 11.64 -25.73
N MET A 203 -1.55 10.82 -24.91
CA MET A 203 -2.31 9.66 -25.38
C MET A 203 -3.51 10.07 -26.24
N ILE A 204 -4.24 11.13 -25.85
CA ILE A 204 -5.32 11.72 -26.66
C ILE A 204 -4.77 12.23 -28.00
N PHE A 205 -3.61 12.89 -27.99
CA PHE A 205 -2.93 13.35 -29.21
C PHE A 205 -2.65 12.16 -30.14
N ALA A 206 -2.01 11.11 -29.63
CA ALA A 206 -1.68 9.92 -30.42
C ALA A 206 -2.94 9.25 -30.99
N GLY A 207 -4.01 9.18 -30.21
CA GLY A 207 -5.28 8.63 -30.67
C GLY A 207 -5.95 9.47 -31.76
N TRP A 208 -5.69 10.78 -31.80
CA TRP A 208 -6.18 11.66 -32.87
C TRP A 208 -5.62 11.34 -34.26
N PHE A 209 -4.48 10.66 -34.33
CA PHE A 209 -3.98 10.12 -35.60
C PHE A 209 -4.88 9.01 -36.12
N GLY A 210 -5.38 8.14 -35.24
CA GLY A 210 -6.43 7.16 -35.59
C GLY A 210 -7.76 7.83 -35.90
N PHE A 211 -8.11 8.90 -35.16
CA PHE A 211 -9.36 9.62 -35.32
C PHE A 211 -9.49 10.31 -36.69
N ASN A 212 -8.55 11.20 -37.02
CA ASN A 212 -8.56 11.92 -38.30
C ASN A 212 -8.06 11.05 -39.46
N GLY A 213 -7.01 10.24 -39.23
CA GLY A 213 -6.47 9.35 -40.25
C GLY A 213 -7.43 8.22 -40.61
N GLY A 214 -8.15 7.65 -39.64
CA GLY A 214 -9.14 6.60 -39.87
C GLY A 214 -10.40 7.09 -40.58
N SER A 215 -10.69 8.39 -40.53
CA SER A 215 -11.84 8.98 -41.21
C SER A 215 -11.71 9.01 -42.74
N THR A 216 -10.55 8.64 -43.29
CA THR A 216 -10.41 8.30 -44.73
C THR A 216 -10.98 6.92 -45.09
N LEU A 217 -11.33 6.11 -44.10
CA LEU A 217 -11.79 4.71 -44.16
C LEU A 217 -10.80 3.70 -44.75
N THR A 218 -9.83 4.17 -45.52
CA THR A 218 -8.80 3.38 -46.20
C THR A 218 -7.45 4.08 -46.10
N LEU A 219 -6.37 3.31 -46.10
CA LEU A 219 -5.02 3.86 -46.11
C LEU A 219 -4.67 4.31 -47.54
N ASN A 220 -4.60 5.61 -47.77
CA ASN A 220 -4.32 6.23 -49.08
C ASN A 220 -3.38 7.44 -48.94
N ASP A 221 -3.02 8.05 -50.07
CA ASP A 221 -2.05 9.15 -50.14
C ASP A 221 -2.48 10.43 -49.40
N GLN A 222 -3.75 10.56 -49.01
CA GLN A 222 -4.23 11.70 -48.23
C GLN A 222 -3.87 11.60 -46.74
N VAL A 223 -3.70 10.37 -46.23
CA VAL A 223 -3.50 10.11 -44.79
C VAL A 223 -2.30 10.88 -44.23
N PRO A 224 -1.09 10.85 -44.81
CA PRO A 224 0.05 11.60 -44.27
C PRO A 224 -0.21 13.11 -44.16
N GLY A 225 -0.90 13.70 -45.14
CA GLY A 225 -1.27 15.11 -45.13
C GLY A 225 -2.26 15.45 -44.01
N ILE A 226 -3.25 14.58 -43.78
CA ILE A 226 -4.23 14.71 -42.70
C ILE A 226 -3.52 14.63 -41.33
N LEU A 227 -2.59 13.69 -41.15
CA LEU A 227 -1.82 13.55 -39.91
C LEU A 227 -0.93 14.76 -39.64
N LEU A 228 -0.29 15.30 -40.69
CA LEU A 228 0.49 16.55 -40.59
C LEU A 228 -0.38 17.73 -40.17
N ASN A 229 -1.53 17.92 -40.83
CA ASN A 229 -2.48 18.97 -40.48
C ASN A 229 -2.96 18.83 -39.02
N THR A 230 -3.24 17.60 -38.60
CA THR A 230 -3.64 17.28 -37.22
C THR A 230 -2.57 17.68 -36.20
N CYS A 231 -1.31 17.30 -36.46
CA CYS A 231 -0.18 17.62 -35.59
C CYS A 231 0.07 19.13 -35.49
N LEU A 232 0.08 19.84 -36.63
CA LEU A 232 0.33 21.28 -36.66
C LEU A 232 -0.74 22.06 -35.91
N ALA A 233 -2.03 21.73 -36.12
CA ALA A 233 -3.11 22.41 -35.43
C ALA A 233 -3.04 22.23 -33.90
N ALA A 234 -2.70 21.03 -33.44
CA ALA A 234 -2.51 20.73 -32.01
C ALA A 234 -1.41 21.59 -31.38
N VAL A 235 -0.23 21.62 -32.01
CA VAL A 235 0.94 22.39 -31.53
C VAL A 235 0.60 23.89 -31.48
N TRP A 236 0.03 24.44 -32.55
CA TRP A 236 -0.30 25.86 -32.63
C TRP A 236 -1.44 26.26 -31.67
N GLY A 237 -2.40 25.38 -31.42
CA GLY A 237 -3.43 25.59 -30.40
C GLY A 237 -2.85 25.66 -28.98
N GLY A 238 -1.94 24.75 -28.65
CA GLY A 238 -1.19 24.76 -27.38
C GLY A 238 -0.36 26.03 -27.21
N LEU A 239 0.41 26.42 -28.24
CA LEU A 239 1.24 27.63 -28.23
C LEU A 239 0.40 28.90 -28.06
N ALA A 240 -0.70 29.04 -28.80
CA ALA A 240 -1.57 30.22 -28.73
C ALA A 240 -2.21 30.39 -27.34
N ALA A 241 -2.76 29.30 -26.78
CA ALA A 241 -3.33 29.32 -25.43
C ALA A 241 -2.28 29.63 -24.36
N SER A 242 -1.07 29.07 -24.51
CA SER A 242 0.07 29.34 -23.61
C SER A 242 0.50 30.79 -23.63
N ALA A 243 0.64 31.37 -24.83
CA ALA A 243 1.04 32.76 -25.02
C ALA A 243 0.01 33.73 -24.41
N LEU A 244 -1.28 33.49 -24.63
CA LEU A 244 -2.35 34.29 -24.02
C LEU A 244 -2.40 34.16 -22.50
N SER A 245 -2.28 32.93 -21.98
CA SER A 245 -2.23 32.70 -20.53
C SER A 245 -1.04 33.41 -19.90
N TYR A 246 0.15 33.33 -20.52
CA TYR A 246 1.34 34.02 -20.03
C TYR A 246 1.21 35.55 -20.10
N ALA A 247 0.64 36.09 -21.18
CA ALA A 247 0.39 37.52 -21.32
C ALA A 247 -0.54 38.06 -20.23
N HIS A 248 -1.56 37.29 -19.85
CA HIS A 248 -2.54 37.68 -18.83
C HIS A 248 -2.06 37.43 -17.39
N LYS A 249 -1.52 36.23 -17.10
CA LYS A 249 -1.18 35.79 -15.74
C LYS A 249 0.29 35.95 -15.36
N ARG A 250 1.19 36.24 -16.33
CA ARG A 250 2.65 36.33 -16.17
C ARG A 250 3.37 35.04 -15.73
N PHE A 251 2.71 33.89 -15.82
CA PHE A 251 3.30 32.57 -15.69
C PHE A 251 2.61 31.57 -16.63
N ILE A 252 3.28 30.45 -16.91
CA ILE A 252 2.75 29.39 -17.78
C ILE A 252 1.88 28.45 -16.94
N ASP A 253 0.58 28.43 -17.24
CA ASP A 253 -0.39 27.53 -16.62
C ASP A 253 -0.56 26.29 -17.50
N VAL A 254 -0.04 25.16 -17.03
CA VAL A 254 -0.03 23.88 -17.76
C VAL A 254 -1.45 23.50 -18.23
N SER A 255 -2.49 23.82 -17.46
CA SER A 255 -3.87 23.47 -17.82
C SER A 255 -4.33 24.13 -19.12
N PHE A 256 -3.89 25.37 -19.38
CA PHE A 256 -4.22 26.06 -20.63
C PHE A 256 -3.40 25.53 -21.81
N ILE A 257 -2.18 25.02 -21.57
CA ILE A 257 -1.42 24.33 -22.61
C ILE A 257 -2.15 23.07 -23.05
N LEU A 258 -2.48 22.19 -22.09
CA LEU A 258 -3.13 20.90 -22.36
C LEU A 258 -4.47 21.10 -23.10
N ASN A 259 -5.31 22.00 -22.59
CA ASN A 259 -6.58 22.31 -23.24
C ASN A 259 -6.41 23.04 -24.58
N GLY A 260 -5.33 23.81 -24.77
CA GLY A 260 -5.00 24.45 -26.03
C GLY A 260 -4.63 23.45 -27.11
N VAL A 261 -3.86 22.41 -26.74
CA VAL A 261 -3.53 21.29 -27.63
C VAL A 261 -4.81 20.57 -28.05
N ILE A 262 -5.67 20.23 -27.10
CA ILE A 262 -6.96 19.57 -27.38
C ILE A 262 -7.85 20.46 -28.26
N ALA A 263 -7.95 21.75 -27.98
CA ALA A 263 -8.73 22.68 -28.80
C ALA A 263 -8.19 22.78 -30.24
N GLY A 264 -6.88 22.75 -30.42
CA GLY A 264 -6.25 22.69 -31.74
C GLY A 264 -6.60 21.41 -32.51
N LEU A 265 -6.52 20.26 -31.84
CA LEU A 265 -6.93 18.95 -32.39
C LEU A 265 -8.41 18.95 -32.79
N VAL A 266 -9.30 19.45 -31.93
CA VAL A 266 -10.74 19.55 -32.23
C VAL A 266 -11.01 20.48 -33.41
N ALA A 267 -10.39 21.68 -33.43
CA ALA A 267 -10.65 22.68 -34.45
C ALA A 267 -10.30 22.20 -35.87
N ILE A 268 -9.25 21.40 -36.04
CA ILE A 268 -8.87 20.91 -37.37
C ILE A 268 -9.73 19.73 -37.86
N THR A 269 -10.44 19.05 -36.96
CA THR A 269 -11.09 17.75 -37.21
C THR A 269 -12.11 17.80 -38.35
N ALA A 270 -12.88 18.89 -38.51
CA ALA A 270 -13.85 19.02 -39.60
C ALA A 270 -13.21 19.23 -40.99
N ALA A 271 -12.00 19.80 -41.03
CA ALA A 271 -11.37 20.32 -42.24
C ALA A 271 -10.03 19.64 -42.59
N ALA A 272 -9.57 18.66 -41.80
CA ALA A 272 -8.22 18.12 -41.86
C ALA A 272 -7.81 17.60 -43.26
N HIS A 273 -8.77 17.07 -44.03
CA HIS A 273 -8.59 16.55 -45.39
C HIS A 273 -8.52 17.65 -46.48
N CYS A 274 -9.14 18.81 -46.23
CA CYS A 274 -9.38 19.81 -47.28
C CYS A 274 -8.56 21.10 -47.15
N VAL A 275 -7.68 21.23 -46.14
CA VAL A 275 -6.89 22.45 -45.88
C VAL A 275 -5.39 22.26 -46.08
N SER A 276 -4.67 23.37 -46.25
CA SER A 276 -3.20 23.37 -46.30
C SER A 276 -2.57 23.32 -44.89
N PRO A 277 -1.31 22.89 -44.73
CA PRO A 277 -0.61 22.89 -43.43
C PRO A 277 -0.56 24.27 -42.75
N ALA A 278 -0.41 25.35 -43.53
CA ALA A 278 -0.43 26.71 -43.01
C ALA A 278 -1.82 27.10 -42.49
N ALA A 279 -2.88 26.74 -43.22
CA ALA A 279 -4.25 26.94 -42.76
C ALA A 279 -4.55 26.08 -41.52
N ALA A 280 -4.08 24.83 -41.46
CA ALA A 280 -4.23 23.98 -40.29
C ALA A 280 -3.59 24.59 -39.03
N SER A 281 -2.40 25.17 -39.18
CA SER A 281 -1.70 25.90 -38.11
C SER A 281 -2.52 27.08 -37.60
N LEU A 282 -3.10 27.89 -38.52
CA LEU A 282 -3.95 29.02 -38.17
C LEU A 282 -5.26 28.59 -37.51
N ILE A 283 -5.92 27.55 -38.04
CA ILE A 283 -7.15 26.97 -37.47
C ILE A 283 -6.88 26.52 -36.04
N GLY A 284 -5.77 25.81 -35.81
CA GLY A 284 -5.35 25.38 -34.48
C GLY A 284 -5.08 26.54 -33.52
N ALA A 285 -4.31 27.55 -33.97
CA ALA A 285 -4.02 28.74 -33.17
C ALA A 285 -5.31 29.47 -32.75
N VAL A 286 -6.24 29.70 -33.68
CA VAL A 286 -7.54 30.32 -33.38
C VAL A 286 -8.36 29.43 -32.44
N GLY A 287 -8.32 28.10 -32.60
CA GLY A 287 -8.92 27.16 -31.65
C GLY A 287 -8.41 27.35 -30.22
N GLY A 288 -7.09 27.50 -30.05
CA GLY A 288 -6.48 27.82 -28.76
C GLY A 288 -6.93 29.17 -28.17
N VAL A 289 -7.05 30.21 -29.02
CA VAL A 289 -7.57 31.53 -28.62
C VAL A 289 -9.03 31.43 -28.17
N VAL A 290 -9.87 30.75 -28.94
CA VAL A 290 -11.29 30.55 -28.66
C VAL A 290 -11.48 29.78 -27.36
N MET A 291 -10.72 28.72 -27.13
CA MET A 291 -10.74 27.97 -25.88
C MET A 291 -10.35 28.84 -24.69
N TYR A 292 -9.27 29.63 -24.81
CA TYR A 292 -8.83 30.53 -23.74
C TYR A 292 -9.87 31.60 -23.40
N ALA A 293 -10.37 32.31 -24.42
CA ALA A 293 -11.39 33.34 -24.27
C ALA A 293 -12.70 32.76 -23.71
N GLY A 294 -13.12 31.59 -24.19
CA GLY A 294 -14.27 30.86 -23.71
C GLY A 294 -14.17 30.46 -22.24
N SER A 295 -13.00 30.00 -21.81
CA SER A 295 -12.75 29.64 -20.41
C SER A 295 -12.92 30.85 -19.48
N LEU A 296 -12.37 32.00 -19.86
CA LEU A 296 -12.55 33.26 -19.12
C LEU A 296 -14.02 33.71 -19.10
N GLN A 297 -14.74 33.50 -20.20
CA GLN A 297 -16.14 33.90 -20.30
C GLN A 297 -17.06 33.03 -19.43
N LEU A 298 -16.82 31.72 -19.38
CA LEU A 298 -17.55 30.83 -18.46
C LEU A 298 -17.30 31.20 -17.00
N GLU A 299 -16.06 31.55 -16.64
CA GLU A 299 -15.73 32.03 -15.29
C GLU A 299 -16.46 33.33 -14.95
N ARG A 300 -16.57 34.27 -15.89
CA ARG A 300 -17.38 35.50 -15.72
C ARG A 300 -18.86 35.21 -15.52
N TRP A 301 -19.40 34.23 -16.25
CA TRP A 301 -20.79 33.78 -16.10
C TRP A 301 -21.03 32.85 -14.92
N ARG A 302 -19.97 32.52 -14.14
CA ARG A 302 -20.02 31.58 -13.03
C ARG A 302 -20.52 30.17 -13.43
N ILE A 303 -20.20 29.76 -14.65
CA ILE A 303 -20.39 28.40 -15.12
C ILE A 303 -19.11 27.63 -14.82
N ASP A 304 -19.20 26.62 -13.97
CA ASP A 304 -18.04 25.83 -13.53
C ASP A 304 -17.91 24.57 -14.38
N ASP A 305 -17.12 24.67 -15.44
CA ASP A 305 -16.64 23.52 -16.20
C ASP A 305 -15.32 23.05 -15.60
N VAL A 306 -15.27 21.81 -15.12
CA VAL A 306 -14.14 21.33 -14.31
C VAL A 306 -12.86 21.19 -15.14
N LEU A 307 -12.98 20.73 -16.38
CA LEU A 307 -11.84 20.46 -17.26
C LEU A 307 -11.71 21.47 -18.41
N ASN A 308 -12.68 22.37 -18.55
CA ASN A 308 -12.92 23.23 -19.72
C ASN A 308 -13.23 22.40 -20.98
N VAL A 309 -14.12 21.41 -20.84
CA VAL A 309 -14.64 20.64 -21.97
C VAL A 309 -15.39 21.54 -22.95
N VAL A 310 -16.24 22.44 -22.46
CA VAL A 310 -17.05 23.34 -23.28
C VAL A 310 -16.15 24.25 -24.12
N PRO A 311 -15.16 24.98 -23.58
CA PRO A 311 -14.27 25.78 -24.42
C PRO A 311 -13.38 24.95 -25.36
N ALA A 312 -12.85 23.81 -24.90
CA ALA A 312 -11.90 23.01 -25.68
C ALA A 312 -12.56 22.14 -26.75
N HIS A 313 -13.81 21.74 -26.57
CA HIS A 313 -14.55 20.89 -27.51
C HIS A 313 -15.69 21.63 -28.19
N LEU A 314 -16.60 22.29 -27.44
CA LEU A 314 -17.75 22.96 -28.05
C LEU A 314 -17.32 24.19 -28.85
N PHE A 315 -16.65 25.16 -28.22
CA PHE A 315 -16.33 26.41 -28.92
C PHE A 315 -15.27 26.20 -30.01
N ALA A 316 -14.26 25.37 -29.74
CA ALA A 316 -13.27 24.98 -30.74
C ALA A 316 -13.89 24.16 -31.88
N GLY A 317 -14.87 23.29 -31.59
CA GLY A 317 -15.60 22.50 -32.59
C GLY A 317 -16.46 23.37 -33.50
N ILE A 318 -17.22 24.31 -32.94
CA ILE A 318 -17.97 25.33 -33.71
C ILE A 318 -17.01 26.09 -34.64
N TRP A 319 -15.88 26.57 -34.12
CA TRP A 319 -14.87 27.24 -34.93
C TRP A 319 -14.34 26.33 -36.04
N GLY A 320 -14.01 25.08 -35.72
CA GLY A 320 -13.47 24.11 -36.68
C GLY A 320 -14.43 23.81 -37.83
N THR A 321 -15.72 23.65 -37.55
CA THR A 321 -16.75 23.44 -38.57
C THR A 321 -16.95 24.67 -39.46
N LEU A 322 -16.90 25.88 -38.90
CA LEU A 322 -16.94 27.10 -39.70
C LEU A 322 -15.67 27.29 -40.55
N ALA A 323 -14.51 26.85 -40.03
CA ALA A 323 -13.23 26.91 -40.73
C ALA A 323 -13.21 26.08 -42.02
N VAL A 324 -14.07 25.07 -42.16
CA VAL A 324 -14.24 24.30 -43.40
C VAL A 324 -14.58 25.22 -44.57
N ALA A 325 -15.54 26.13 -44.38
CA ALA A 325 -15.93 27.07 -45.43
C ALA A 325 -14.87 28.16 -45.68
N LEU A 326 -14.15 28.56 -44.63
CA LEU A 326 -13.16 29.65 -44.69
C LEU A 326 -11.84 29.23 -45.36
N PHE A 327 -11.39 28.00 -45.13
CA PHE A 327 -10.05 27.54 -45.51
C PHE A 327 -10.05 26.27 -46.37
N GLY A 328 -11.18 25.57 -46.51
CA GLY A 328 -11.28 24.35 -47.30
C GLY A 328 -11.13 24.63 -48.79
N ALA A 329 -10.32 23.82 -49.47
CA ALA A 329 -10.18 23.86 -50.91
C ALA A 329 -11.48 23.36 -51.58
N PRO A 330 -12.16 24.17 -52.43
CA PRO A 330 -13.42 23.79 -53.05
C PRO A 330 -13.35 22.47 -53.84
N GLU A 331 -12.24 22.25 -54.54
CA GLU A 331 -11.93 21.02 -55.29
C GLU A 331 -11.94 19.76 -54.41
N LYS A 332 -11.60 19.89 -53.12
CA LYS A 332 -11.53 18.77 -52.17
C LYS A 332 -12.82 18.53 -51.40
N LEU A 333 -13.69 19.54 -51.29
CA LEU A 333 -14.95 19.44 -50.55
C LEU A 333 -16.03 18.67 -51.31
N THR A 334 -15.99 18.66 -52.65
CA THR A 334 -16.92 17.93 -53.52
C THR A 334 -18.42 18.23 -53.31
N THR A 335 -18.77 19.30 -52.57
CA THR A 335 -20.16 19.69 -52.29
C THR A 335 -20.82 20.45 -53.45
N GLY A 336 -20.04 20.99 -54.39
CA GLY A 336 -20.53 21.84 -55.48
C GLY A 336 -21.03 23.22 -55.03
N LEU A 337 -20.83 23.59 -53.77
CA LEU A 337 -21.30 24.86 -53.20
C LEU A 337 -20.24 25.97 -53.31
N ALA A 338 -20.68 27.19 -53.60
CA ALA A 338 -19.82 28.37 -53.50
C ALA A 338 -19.53 28.72 -52.04
N PHE A 339 -18.46 29.49 -51.78
CA PHE A 339 -18.04 29.91 -50.43
C PHE A 339 -19.20 30.35 -49.51
N GLY A 340 -20.02 31.31 -49.97
CA GLY A 340 -21.12 31.84 -49.16
C GLY A 340 -22.21 30.81 -48.85
N GLN A 341 -22.47 29.88 -49.77
CA GLN A 341 -23.41 28.78 -49.57
C GLN A 341 -22.83 27.73 -48.61
N GLN A 342 -21.56 27.37 -48.78
CA GLN A 342 -20.88 26.44 -47.88
C GLN A 342 -20.85 26.99 -46.45
N LEU A 343 -20.52 28.27 -46.28
CA LEU A 343 -20.54 28.93 -44.97
C LEU A 343 -21.96 28.93 -44.36
N ALA A 344 -22.98 29.22 -45.17
CA ALA A 344 -24.37 29.19 -44.72
C ALA A 344 -24.80 27.78 -44.28
N VAL A 345 -24.42 26.73 -45.02
CA VAL A 345 -24.71 25.33 -44.66
C VAL A 345 -23.97 24.92 -43.39
N GLN A 346 -22.69 25.27 -43.25
CA GLN A 346 -21.93 25.00 -42.02
C GLN A 346 -22.53 25.68 -40.80
N LEU A 347 -22.86 26.98 -40.92
CA LEU A 347 -23.51 27.74 -39.85
C LEU A 347 -24.88 27.15 -39.49
N PHE A 348 -25.68 26.82 -40.51
CA PHE A 348 -26.98 26.20 -40.34
C PHE A 348 -26.89 24.83 -39.64
N GLY A 349 -25.91 24.01 -40.01
CA GLY A 349 -25.65 22.72 -39.36
C GLY A 349 -25.26 22.88 -37.90
N VAL A 350 -24.27 23.75 -37.59
CA VAL A 350 -23.85 24.05 -36.21
C VAL A 350 -25.02 24.53 -35.35
N ILE A 351 -25.84 25.44 -35.87
CA ILE A 351 -27.02 25.96 -35.15
C ILE A 351 -28.05 24.86 -34.94
N THR A 352 -28.39 24.09 -35.98
CA THR A 352 -29.44 23.07 -35.90
C THR A 352 -29.05 21.95 -34.94
N ILE A 353 -27.84 21.42 -35.09
CA ILE A 353 -27.28 20.40 -34.19
C ILE A 353 -27.20 20.96 -32.77
N GLY A 354 -26.72 22.19 -32.60
CA GLY A 354 -26.64 22.82 -31.28
C GLY A 354 -27.98 23.00 -30.59
N LEU A 355 -29.01 23.49 -31.31
CA LEU A 355 -30.36 23.63 -30.78
C LEU A 355 -30.96 22.29 -30.37
N TYR A 356 -30.76 21.24 -31.17
CA TYR A 356 -31.23 19.90 -30.84
C TYR A 356 -30.48 19.33 -29.63
N CYS A 357 -29.14 19.28 -29.67
CA CYS A 357 -28.32 18.71 -28.61
C CYS A 357 -28.53 19.44 -27.29
N PHE A 358 -28.43 20.77 -27.27
CA PHE A 358 -28.65 21.56 -26.06
C PHE A 358 -30.10 21.48 -25.60
N GLY A 359 -31.07 21.64 -26.50
CA GLY A 359 -32.50 21.64 -26.15
C GLY A 359 -32.97 20.32 -25.55
N VAL A 360 -32.65 19.21 -26.22
CA VAL A 360 -33.02 17.85 -25.75
C VAL A 360 -32.30 17.52 -24.45
N SER A 361 -30.98 17.73 -24.37
CA SER A 361 -30.23 17.43 -23.16
C SER A 361 -30.65 18.32 -21.99
N PHE A 362 -30.82 19.63 -22.20
CA PHE A 362 -31.26 20.54 -21.14
C PHE A 362 -32.64 20.17 -20.61
N ALA A 363 -33.62 19.92 -21.49
CA ALA A 363 -34.96 19.51 -21.09
C ALA A 363 -34.95 18.15 -20.35
N ALA A 364 -34.22 17.17 -20.88
CA ALA A 364 -34.12 15.85 -20.27
C ALA A 364 -33.40 15.89 -18.91
N ILE A 365 -32.25 16.55 -18.81
CA ILE A 365 -31.49 16.68 -17.55
C ILE A 365 -32.31 17.46 -16.52
N LEU A 366 -33.02 18.52 -16.91
CA LEU A 366 -33.89 19.28 -16.01
C LEU A 366 -35.05 18.41 -15.49
N LEU A 367 -35.68 17.63 -16.37
CA LEU A 367 -36.75 16.70 -15.99
C LEU A 367 -36.23 15.60 -15.08
N LEU A 368 -35.10 14.97 -15.43
CA LEU A 368 -34.46 13.93 -14.64
C LEU A 368 -34.09 14.43 -13.26
N ASN A 369 -33.52 15.62 -13.15
CA ASN A 369 -33.11 16.22 -11.88
C ASN A 369 -34.29 16.45 -10.91
N ARG A 370 -35.53 16.49 -11.42
CA ARG A 370 -36.73 16.57 -10.57
C ARG A 370 -37.05 15.26 -9.86
N TYR A 371 -36.73 14.11 -10.46
CA TYR A 371 -37.07 12.79 -9.94
C TYR A 371 -35.86 12.06 -9.35
N LEU A 372 -34.68 12.26 -9.92
CA LEU A 372 -33.40 11.71 -9.49
C LEU A 372 -32.42 12.87 -9.31
N PRO A 373 -32.02 13.23 -8.08
CA PRO A 373 -31.09 14.32 -7.86
C PRO A 373 -29.75 13.99 -8.53
N LEU A 374 -29.41 14.74 -9.58
CA LEU A 374 -28.20 14.52 -10.37
C LEU A 374 -26.97 15.04 -9.64
N ARG A 375 -27.14 15.96 -8.69
CA ARG A 375 -26.06 16.50 -7.85
C ARG A 375 -26.01 15.77 -6.51
N VAL A 376 -24.79 15.43 -6.06
CA VAL A 376 -24.58 14.86 -4.72
C VAL A 376 -24.85 15.89 -3.61
N SER A 377 -25.15 15.43 -2.40
CA SER A 377 -25.38 16.32 -1.26
C SER A 377 -24.14 17.18 -0.95
N ALA A 378 -24.34 18.37 -0.36
CA ALA A 378 -23.23 19.26 -0.02
C ALA A 378 -22.20 18.60 0.92
N ARG A 379 -22.67 17.71 1.81
CA ARG A 379 -21.81 16.90 2.67
C ARG A 379 -20.94 15.94 1.86
N ASN A 380 -21.53 15.24 0.88
CA ASN A 380 -20.81 14.28 0.04
C ASN A 380 -19.82 14.97 -0.90
N GLU A 381 -20.16 16.15 -1.43
CA GLU A 381 -19.25 16.96 -2.24
C GLU A 381 -18.02 17.44 -1.42
N HIS A 382 -18.20 17.74 -0.13
CA HIS A 382 -17.10 18.05 0.79
C HIS A 382 -16.27 16.82 1.14
N LEU A 383 -16.92 15.70 1.46
CA LEU A 383 -16.26 14.43 1.80
C LEU A 383 -15.43 13.87 0.64
N GLY A 384 -15.91 14.04 -0.60
CA GLY A 384 -15.37 13.40 -1.79
C GLY A 384 -16.22 12.19 -2.21
N MET A 385 -16.30 11.97 -3.51
CA MET A 385 -17.12 10.88 -4.09
C MET A 385 -16.44 9.51 -4.02
N ASN A 386 -15.12 9.45 -3.86
CA ASN A 386 -14.44 8.18 -3.57
C ASN A 386 -15.05 7.53 -2.31
N VAL A 387 -15.28 8.33 -1.28
CA VAL A 387 -15.82 7.86 0.01
C VAL A 387 -17.34 7.72 -0.05
N SER A 388 -18.04 8.74 -0.58
CA SER A 388 -19.51 8.76 -0.51
C SER A 388 -20.21 7.83 -1.50
N GLU A 389 -19.61 7.53 -2.65
CA GLU A 389 -20.20 6.61 -3.65
C GLU A 389 -19.50 5.25 -3.67
N HIS A 390 -18.17 5.21 -3.50
CA HIS A 390 -17.39 3.97 -3.60
C HIS A 390 -16.89 3.44 -2.26
N ARG A 391 -17.23 4.09 -1.13
CA ARG A 391 -16.78 3.71 0.22
C ARG A 391 -15.26 3.58 0.33
N ALA A 392 -14.51 4.20 -0.57
CA ALA A 392 -13.06 4.22 -0.51
C ALA A 392 -12.66 5.19 0.61
N THR A 393 -12.08 4.67 1.67
CA THR A 393 -11.46 5.48 2.71
C THR A 393 -10.03 5.80 2.32
N THR A 394 -9.56 6.98 2.68
CA THR A 394 -8.14 7.32 2.66
C THR A 394 -7.69 7.48 4.10
N GLU A 395 -6.44 7.14 4.38
CA GLU A 395 -5.84 7.20 5.72
C GLU A 395 -6.09 8.56 6.39
N LEU A 396 -5.98 9.64 5.62
CA LEU A 396 -6.19 11.02 6.09
C LEU A 396 -7.64 11.25 6.56
N LEU A 397 -8.61 10.71 5.84
CA LEU A 397 -10.03 10.88 6.18
C LEU A 397 -10.41 10.06 7.41
N ASP A 398 -9.85 8.87 7.56
CA ASP A 398 -10.07 8.02 8.74
C ASP A 398 -9.47 8.67 9.99
N LEU A 399 -8.28 9.28 9.86
CA LEU A 399 -7.68 10.08 10.93
C LEU A 399 -8.56 11.28 11.31
N LEU A 400 -8.94 12.11 10.33
CA LEU A 400 -9.76 13.31 10.58
C LEU A 400 -11.14 12.99 11.17
N SER A 401 -11.77 11.91 10.70
CA SER A 401 -13.05 11.41 11.23
C SER A 401 -12.91 11.00 12.68
N SER A 402 -11.84 10.28 13.01
CA SER A 402 -11.56 9.83 14.38
C SER A 402 -11.29 11.02 15.32
N MET A 403 -10.50 12.01 14.88
CA MET A 403 -10.26 13.25 15.63
C MET A 403 -11.55 14.06 15.87
N GLN A 404 -12.40 14.23 14.85
CA GLN A 404 -13.68 14.93 15.00
C GLN A 404 -14.64 14.20 15.94
N SER A 405 -14.67 12.87 15.90
CA SER A 405 -15.48 12.05 16.79
C SER A 405 -15.07 12.24 18.25
N GLN A 406 -13.76 12.23 18.53
CA GLN A 406 -13.22 12.49 19.87
C GLN A 406 -13.55 13.91 20.35
N ALA A 407 -13.34 14.92 19.51
CA ALA A 407 -13.64 16.31 19.85
C ALA A 407 -15.13 16.55 20.16
N LYS A 408 -16.05 15.96 19.38
CA LYS A 408 -17.50 16.10 19.61
C LYS A 408 -17.99 15.36 20.85
N ARG A 409 -17.43 14.16 21.11
CA ARG A 409 -17.86 13.31 22.23
C ARG A 409 -17.20 13.69 23.55
N GLY A 410 -16.13 14.49 23.53
CA GLY A 410 -15.33 14.81 24.71
C GLY A 410 -14.65 13.57 25.32
N ASN A 411 -14.55 12.49 24.55
CA ASN A 411 -14.01 11.21 24.99
C ASN A 411 -12.65 10.99 24.32
N PHE A 412 -11.60 11.14 25.12
CA PHE A 412 -10.20 11.01 24.72
C PHE A 412 -9.54 9.72 25.24
N SER A 413 -10.36 8.72 25.60
CA SER A 413 -9.88 7.45 26.17
C SER A 413 -9.20 6.54 25.14
N LEU A 414 -9.49 6.73 23.85
CA LEU A 414 -8.98 5.91 22.75
C LEU A 414 -7.97 6.69 21.90
N SER A 415 -6.92 6.03 21.45
CA SER A 415 -6.02 6.57 20.43
C SER A 415 -6.65 6.51 19.04
N VAL A 416 -6.25 7.42 18.16
CA VAL A 416 -6.53 7.28 16.72
C VAL A 416 -5.57 6.25 16.09
N PRO A 417 -6.03 5.46 15.12
CA PRO A 417 -5.20 4.47 14.44
C PRO A 417 -4.02 5.16 13.71
N VAL A 418 -2.85 4.51 13.74
CA VAL A 418 -1.61 5.00 13.12
C VAL A 418 -1.20 4.04 12.03
N GLU A 419 -1.12 4.50 10.80
CA GLU A 419 -0.56 3.71 9.70
C GLU A 419 0.98 3.86 9.63
N PRO A 420 1.76 2.77 9.60
CA PRO A 420 3.21 2.84 9.47
C PRO A 420 3.64 3.36 8.09
N PHE A 421 4.71 4.16 8.05
CA PHE A 421 5.36 4.65 6.80
C PHE A 421 4.55 5.65 5.95
N THR A 422 3.50 6.27 6.50
CA THR A 422 2.72 7.30 5.80
C THR A 422 2.79 8.66 6.50
N GLU A 423 2.72 9.75 5.73
CA GLU A 423 2.71 11.12 6.27
C GLU A 423 1.54 11.33 7.25
N VAL A 424 0.38 10.73 6.95
CA VAL A 424 -0.79 10.73 7.82
C VAL A 424 -0.55 9.95 9.11
N GLY A 425 0.12 8.80 9.02
CA GLY A 425 0.55 8.02 10.18
C GLY A 425 1.47 8.80 11.13
N GLN A 426 2.33 9.66 10.60
CA GLN A 426 3.14 10.56 11.43
C GLN A 426 2.27 11.58 12.17
N ILE A 427 1.27 12.17 11.51
CA ILE A 427 0.31 13.09 12.12
C ILE A 427 -0.52 12.39 13.20
N ALA A 428 -1.02 11.17 12.92
CA ALA A 428 -1.76 10.36 13.89
C ALA A 428 -0.92 10.07 15.14
N ARG A 429 0.38 9.79 14.97
CA ARG A 429 1.32 9.58 16.08
C ARG A 429 1.48 10.82 16.96
N GLN A 430 1.68 11.98 16.33
CA GLN A 430 1.80 13.26 17.03
C GLN A 430 0.50 13.63 17.77
N TYR A 431 -0.66 13.42 17.14
CA TYR A 431 -1.95 13.67 17.77
C TYR A 431 -2.18 12.74 18.98
N ASN A 432 -1.82 11.46 18.87
CA ASN A 432 -1.90 10.53 20.01
C ASN A 432 -1.01 10.96 21.19
N GLN A 433 0.17 11.55 20.94
CA GLN A 433 1.01 12.11 22.00
C GLN A 433 0.34 13.30 22.70
N VAL A 434 -0.34 14.18 21.95
CA VAL A 434 -1.12 15.29 22.52
C VAL A 434 -2.28 14.77 23.37
N ILE A 435 -3.01 13.76 22.87
CA ILE A 435 -4.14 13.15 23.59
C ILE A 435 -3.69 12.46 24.88
N GLN A 436 -2.52 11.81 24.86
CA GLN A 436 -1.93 11.23 26.06
C GLN A 436 -1.67 12.32 27.13
N ARG A 437 -1.10 13.46 26.73
CA ARG A 437 -0.81 14.55 27.67
C ARG A 437 -2.06 15.20 28.27
N VAL A 438 -3.11 15.34 27.47
CA VAL A 438 -4.42 15.82 27.95
C VAL A 438 -5.03 14.84 28.96
N ARG A 439 -4.88 13.53 28.73
CA ARG A 439 -5.38 12.50 29.66
C ARG A 439 -4.66 12.56 31.00
N ASP A 440 -3.34 12.75 30.98
CA ASP A 440 -2.53 12.84 32.18
C ASP A 440 -2.93 14.07 33.02
N GLU A 441 -3.11 15.25 32.40
CA GLU A 441 -3.58 16.47 33.11
C GLU A 441 -5.00 16.33 33.70
N MET A 442 -5.94 15.69 32.96
CA MET A 442 -7.29 15.47 33.47
C MET A 442 -7.28 14.56 34.72
N SER A 443 -6.46 13.51 34.69
CA SER A 443 -6.31 12.58 35.81
C SER A 443 -5.71 13.26 37.04
N GLU A 444 -4.72 14.15 36.87
CA GLU A 444 -4.12 14.89 37.99
C GLU A 444 -5.10 15.89 38.62
N ARG A 445 -5.89 16.61 37.79
CA ARG A 445 -6.88 17.56 38.27
C ARG A 445 -8.00 16.88 39.06
N ASP A 446 -8.50 15.75 38.57
CA ASP A 446 -9.57 15.01 39.23
C ASP A 446 -9.08 14.43 40.58
N PHE A 447 -7.82 13.98 40.64
CA PHE A 447 -7.17 13.56 41.89
C PHE A 447 -7.00 14.72 42.89
N ALA A 448 -6.69 15.93 42.43
CA ALA A 448 -6.55 17.11 43.30
C ALA A 448 -7.91 17.57 43.89
N ILE A 449 -8.99 17.52 43.10
CA ILE A 449 -10.34 17.92 43.53
C ILE A 449 -10.91 16.95 44.56
N ASP A 450 -10.68 15.64 44.41
CA ASP A 450 -11.11 14.63 45.37
C ASP A 450 -10.30 14.67 46.69
N ASN A 451 -9.01 15.01 46.63
CA ASN A 451 -8.19 15.20 47.82
C ASN A 451 -8.60 16.44 48.64
N PHE A 452 -9.05 17.51 47.99
CA PHE A 452 -9.52 18.72 48.68
C PHE A 452 -10.86 18.47 49.40
N ARG A 453 -11.81 17.79 48.76
CA ARG A 453 -13.13 17.46 49.36
C ARG A 453 -13.06 16.43 50.48
N SER A 454 -12.07 15.54 50.46
CA SER A 454 -11.90 14.48 51.46
C SER A 454 -11.21 14.94 52.76
N SER A 455 -10.57 16.11 52.79
CA SER A 455 -9.88 16.64 53.99
C SER A 455 -10.83 17.27 55.01
N GLU A 456 -11.85 18.02 54.56
CA GLU A 456 -12.82 18.72 55.43
C GLU A 456 -13.83 17.77 56.10
N LYS A 457 -14.35 16.77 55.36
CA LYS A 457 -15.22 15.73 55.93
C LYS A 457 -14.46 14.69 56.77
N ARG A 458 -13.13 14.62 56.64
CA ARG A 458 -12.29 13.58 57.25
C ARG A 458 -12.31 13.63 58.77
N LYS A 459 -12.28 14.79 59.41
CA LYS A 459 -11.99 14.86 60.86
C LYS A 459 -13.08 14.23 61.74
N SER A 460 -14.36 14.40 61.39
CA SER A 460 -15.49 13.71 62.06
C SER A 460 -15.79 12.34 61.45
N ALA A 461 -15.57 12.15 60.15
CA ALA A 461 -15.71 10.83 59.53
C ALA A 461 -14.60 9.85 59.97
N ILE A 462 -13.40 10.28 60.34
CA ILE A 462 -12.27 9.41 60.72
C ILE A 462 -12.61 8.52 61.93
N LEU A 463 -13.39 9.02 62.90
CA LEU A 463 -13.85 8.22 64.05
C LEU A 463 -15.08 7.35 63.70
N GLU A 464 -16.02 7.85 62.88
CA GLU A 464 -17.23 7.12 62.47
C GLU A 464 -16.98 6.06 61.36
N SER A 465 -15.94 6.26 60.53
CA SER A 465 -15.57 5.42 59.38
C SER A 465 -14.33 4.56 59.63
N ALA A 466 -13.75 4.58 60.84
CA ALA A 466 -12.68 3.67 61.21
C ALA A 466 -13.17 2.22 61.02
N MET A 467 -12.44 1.44 60.23
CA MET A 467 -12.79 0.04 59.92
C MET A 467 -12.38 -0.92 61.04
N ASP A 468 -11.35 -0.55 61.79
CA ASP A 468 -10.94 -1.25 63.01
C ASP A 468 -11.83 -0.81 64.18
N SER A 469 -12.12 -1.75 65.07
CA SER A 469 -12.83 -1.45 66.31
C SER A 469 -11.91 -0.63 67.19
N ILE A 470 -12.32 0.60 67.51
CA ILE A 470 -11.60 1.51 68.39
C ILE A 470 -12.40 1.60 69.68
N ILE A 471 -11.77 1.16 70.77
CA ILE A 471 -12.36 1.14 72.10
C ILE A 471 -11.40 1.87 73.04
N THR A 472 -11.86 2.92 73.70
CA THR A 472 -11.07 3.59 74.74
C THR A 472 -11.56 3.10 76.10
N ILE A 473 -10.63 2.69 76.94
CA ILE A 473 -10.88 2.25 78.32
C ILE A 473 -10.15 3.15 79.32
N ASP A 474 -10.73 3.31 80.51
CA ASP A 474 -10.08 3.97 81.64
C ASP A 474 -9.04 3.06 82.30
N PHE A 475 -8.38 3.57 83.34
CA PHE A 475 -7.38 2.85 84.12
C PHE A 475 -7.95 1.64 84.91
N GLU A 476 -9.27 1.55 85.11
CA GLU A 476 -9.96 0.40 85.72
C GLU A 476 -10.47 -0.62 84.67
N GLY A 477 -10.29 -0.31 83.38
CA GLY A 477 -10.69 -1.13 82.25
C GLY A 477 -12.15 -0.94 81.81
N LYS A 478 -12.83 0.12 82.27
CA LYS A 478 -14.19 0.46 81.84
C LYS A 478 -14.16 1.20 80.51
N ILE A 479 -15.12 0.90 79.65
CA ILE A 479 -15.22 1.47 78.30
C ILE A 479 -15.74 2.92 78.38
N ILE A 480 -14.91 3.87 77.92
CA ILE A 480 -15.22 5.31 77.81
C ILE A 480 -15.68 5.66 76.39
N GLU A 481 -15.08 5.05 75.37
CA GLU A 481 -15.41 5.31 73.97
C GLU A 481 -15.52 3.98 73.21
N PHE A 482 -16.50 3.89 72.31
CA PHE A 482 -16.81 2.66 71.58
C PHE A 482 -17.32 3.04 70.19
N ASN A 483 -16.44 2.96 69.19
CA ASN A 483 -16.77 3.47 67.87
C ASN A 483 -17.80 2.57 67.14
N PRO A 484 -18.47 3.05 66.07
CA PRO A 484 -19.45 2.27 65.34
C PRO A 484 -18.91 0.94 64.75
N ALA A 485 -17.60 0.83 64.50
CA ALA A 485 -16.99 -0.43 64.07
C ALA A 485 -16.90 -1.46 65.21
N ALA A 486 -16.65 -1.02 66.44
CA ALA A 486 -16.75 -1.88 67.62
C ALA A 486 -18.19 -2.35 67.85
N GLU A 487 -19.20 -1.50 67.61
CA GLU A 487 -20.62 -1.91 67.69
C GLU A 487 -20.97 -3.02 66.72
N ARG A 488 -20.52 -2.89 65.46
CA ARG A 488 -20.73 -3.90 64.42
C ARG A 488 -19.93 -5.18 64.68
N THR A 489 -18.69 -5.06 65.15
CA THR A 489 -17.81 -6.22 65.37
C THR A 489 -18.26 -7.01 66.58
N PHE A 490 -18.56 -6.37 67.71
CA PHE A 490 -18.91 -7.09 68.93
C PHE A 490 -20.41 -7.33 69.12
N GLY A 491 -21.26 -6.71 68.29
CA GLY A 491 -22.71 -6.93 68.31
C GLY A 491 -23.44 -6.25 69.48
N LEU A 492 -22.82 -5.24 70.10
CA LEU A 492 -23.37 -4.45 71.20
C LEU A 492 -23.29 -2.96 70.88
N ARG A 493 -24.33 -2.19 71.18
CA ARG A 493 -24.30 -0.73 70.97
C ARG A 493 -23.46 -0.05 72.05
N LYS A 494 -22.83 1.08 71.71
CA LYS A 494 -22.05 1.96 72.61
C LYS A 494 -22.82 2.23 73.90
N THR A 495 -24.10 2.58 73.79
CA THR A 495 -24.97 2.83 74.96
C THR A 495 -25.14 1.66 75.92
N GLN A 496 -24.88 0.42 75.48
CA GLN A 496 -25.01 -0.80 76.29
C GLN A 496 -23.69 -1.21 76.98
N VAL A 497 -22.56 -0.66 76.55
CA VAL A 497 -21.21 -1.07 76.97
C VAL A 497 -20.43 0.01 77.71
N LEU A 498 -20.81 1.29 77.54
CA LEU A 498 -20.20 2.39 78.28
C LEU A 498 -20.26 2.15 79.80
N GLY A 499 -19.12 2.36 80.47
CA GLY A 499 -18.96 2.17 81.91
C GLY A 499 -18.83 0.70 82.38
N LYS A 500 -18.98 -0.29 81.49
CA LYS A 500 -18.70 -1.71 81.78
C LYS A 500 -17.25 -2.06 81.47
N ARG A 501 -16.73 -3.11 82.11
CA ARG A 501 -15.34 -3.56 81.90
C ARG A 501 -15.20 -4.33 80.59
N PHE A 502 -14.19 -3.98 79.79
CA PHE A 502 -13.93 -4.60 78.49
C PHE A 502 -13.64 -6.11 78.58
N LEU A 503 -12.88 -6.53 79.60
CA LEU A 503 -12.49 -7.93 79.82
C LEU A 503 -13.66 -8.85 80.20
N ASP A 504 -14.70 -8.32 80.84
CA ASP A 504 -15.87 -9.12 81.24
C ASP A 504 -16.79 -9.42 80.05
N LEU A 505 -16.72 -8.62 78.99
CA LEU A 505 -17.65 -8.67 77.87
C LEU A 505 -17.10 -9.37 76.62
N PHE A 506 -15.81 -9.22 76.34
CA PHE A 506 -15.25 -9.57 75.01
C PHE A 506 -14.06 -10.52 75.05
N ILE A 507 -13.52 -10.80 76.24
CA ILE A 507 -12.42 -11.75 76.46
C ILE A 507 -13.01 -13.08 76.95
N LEU A 508 -12.53 -14.19 76.38
CA LEU A 508 -12.90 -15.54 76.78
C LEU A 508 -12.52 -15.82 78.24
N ASP A 509 -13.31 -16.64 78.93
CA ASP A 509 -13.12 -16.91 80.36
C ASP A 509 -11.71 -17.40 80.72
N GLU A 510 -11.08 -18.18 79.84
CA GLU A 510 -9.71 -18.70 80.01
C GLU A 510 -8.63 -17.62 79.94
N ASP A 511 -8.86 -16.53 79.21
CA ASP A 511 -7.89 -15.45 78.98
C ASP A 511 -8.09 -14.24 79.91
N ARG A 512 -9.19 -14.18 80.67
CA ARG A 512 -9.54 -13.02 81.53
C ARG A 512 -8.49 -12.73 82.60
N GLN A 513 -7.96 -13.76 83.25
CA GLN A 513 -6.94 -13.57 84.30
C GLN A 513 -5.66 -12.93 83.74
N LEU A 514 -5.27 -13.35 82.54
CA LEU A 514 -4.09 -12.85 81.86
C LEU A 514 -4.27 -11.40 81.40
N VAL A 515 -5.45 -11.05 80.87
CA VAL A 515 -5.79 -9.67 80.46
C VAL A 515 -5.96 -8.72 81.65
N ALA A 516 -6.56 -9.18 82.76
CA ALA A 516 -6.69 -8.41 83.99
C ALA A 516 -5.32 -8.09 84.59
N HIS A 517 -4.41 -9.06 84.62
CA HIS A 517 -3.03 -8.85 85.07
C HIS A 517 -2.28 -7.82 84.21
N SER A 518 -2.49 -7.85 82.88
CA SER A 518 -1.92 -6.84 81.98
C SER A 518 -2.43 -5.43 82.27
N LEU A 519 -3.72 -5.27 82.56
CA LEU A 519 -4.32 -3.97 82.89
C LEU A 519 -3.79 -3.42 84.23
N GLU A 520 -3.74 -4.24 85.29
CA GLU A 520 -3.21 -3.86 86.62
C GLU A 520 -1.77 -3.34 86.56
N HIS A 521 -0.96 -3.91 85.66
CA HIS A 521 0.42 -3.53 85.43
C HIS A 521 0.58 -2.53 84.27
N LYS A 522 -0.48 -1.78 83.91
CA LYS A 522 -0.45 -0.73 82.89
C LYS A 522 0.07 -1.21 81.52
N PHE A 523 -0.20 -2.47 81.17
CA PHE A 523 0.27 -3.16 79.97
C PHE A 523 1.80 -3.20 79.81
N SER A 524 2.54 -3.11 80.92
CA SER A 524 4.01 -3.09 80.96
C SER A 524 4.67 -4.41 81.39
N ALA A 525 3.88 -5.37 81.90
CA ALA A 525 4.37 -6.68 82.33
C ALA A 525 4.68 -7.59 81.12
N SER A 526 5.73 -8.43 81.21
CA SER A 526 6.22 -9.31 80.13
C SER A 526 5.29 -10.49 79.76
N ARG A 527 4.10 -10.58 80.36
CA ARG A 527 3.11 -11.63 80.13
C ARG A 527 1.72 -11.02 79.91
N GLY A 528 1.09 -11.38 78.80
CA GLY A 528 -0.26 -10.94 78.41
C GLY A 528 -0.28 -9.87 77.31
N LEU A 529 -1.24 -8.95 77.36
CA LEU A 529 -1.36 -7.87 76.38
C LEU A 529 -0.33 -6.77 76.67
N LEU A 530 0.44 -6.38 75.65
CA LEU A 530 1.52 -5.40 75.76
C LEU A 530 1.18 -4.06 75.10
N LEU A 531 1.57 -2.96 75.75
CA LEU A 531 1.49 -1.60 75.20
C LEU A 531 2.40 -1.46 73.97
N ASN A 532 1.96 -0.71 72.96
CA ASN A 532 2.71 -0.40 71.74
C ASN A 532 3.20 -1.63 70.95
N ARG A 533 2.53 -2.78 71.10
CA ARG A 533 2.75 -3.98 70.29
C ARG A 533 1.43 -4.49 69.72
N ARG A 534 1.52 -5.25 68.62
CA ARG A 534 0.40 -6.02 68.10
C ARG A 534 0.34 -7.35 68.85
N ASN A 535 -0.79 -7.54 69.52
CA ASN A 535 -1.13 -8.75 70.24
C ASN A 535 -2.13 -9.55 69.41
N THR A 536 -2.07 -10.88 69.47
CA THR A 536 -3.04 -11.76 68.82
C THR A 536 -3.81 -12.51 69.88
N ILE A 537 -5.14 -12.44 69.83
CA ILE A 537 -6.03 -13.10 70.78
C ILE A 537 -7.34 -13.48 70.09
N ILE A 538 -8.02 -14.50 70.62
CA ILE A 538 -9.37 -14.84 70.19
C ILE A 538 -10.34 -14.02 71.02
N LEU A 539 -11.21 -13.27 70.34
CA LEU A 539 -12.24 -12.47 70.99
C LEU A 539 -13.61 -13.07 70.74
N GLN A 540 -14.50 -12.81 71.68
CA GLN A 540 -15.88 -13.27 71.60
C GLN A 540 -16.82 -12.10 71.30
N ARG A 541 -17.77 -12.33 70.40
CA ARG A 541 -18.90 -11.41 70.16
C ARG A 541 -20.02 -11.68 71.16
N ASN A 542 -20.95 -10.74 71.29
CA ASN A 542 -22.13 -10.91 72.15
C ASN A 542 -23.04 -12.08 71.75
N SER A 543 -22.96 -12.58 70.50
CA SER A 543 -23.66 -13.78 70.03
C SER A 543 -23.04 -15.09 70.54
N GLY A 544 -21.85 -15.03 71.13
CA GLY A 544 -21.04 -16.20 71.49
C GLY A 544 -20.02 -16.61 70.43
N ASP A 545 -20.08 -16.04 69.21
CA ASP A 545 -19.16 -16.35 68.11
C ASP A 545 -17.73 -15.86 68.39
N GLU A 546 -16.77 -16.75 68.20
CA GLU A 546 -15.34 -16.47 68.34
C GLU A 546 -14.75 -16.00 67.00
N PHE A 547 -13.82 -15.05 67.06
CA PHE A 547 -13.05 -14.63 65.89
C PHE A 547 -11.59 -14.30 66.24
N PRO A 548 -10.65 -14.58 65.34
CA PRO A 548 -9.26 -14.19 65.54
C PRO A 548 -9.10 -12.69 65.37
N ALA A 549 -8.55 -12.04 66.40
CA ALA A 549 -8.35 -10.60 66.43
C ALA A 549 -6.88 -10.22 66.60
N GLU A 550 -6.44 -9.18 65.89
CA GLU A 550 -5.22 -8.45 66.20
C GLU A 550 -5.57 -7.21 67.04
N ILE A 551 -4.90 -7.04 68.19
CA ILE A 551 -5.12 -5.92 69.11
C ILE A 551 -3.84 -5.11 69.29
N ALA A 552 -3.88 -3.81 69.00
CA ALA A 552 -2.84 -2.85 69.36
C ALA A 552 -3.34 -1.90 70.46
N ILE A 553 -2.54 -1.72 71.50
CA ILE A 553 -2.90 -0.89 72.68
C ILE A 553 -1.98 0.34 72.72
N THR A 554 -2.57 1.53 72.76
CA THR A 554 -1.86 2.81 72.87
C THR A 554 -2.34 3.57 74.10
N GLY A 555 -1.44 4.27 74.78
CA GLY A 555 -1.78 5.12 75.93
C GLY A 555 -1.75 6.59 75.54
N ALA A 556 -2.75 7.36 75.96
CA ALA A 556 -2.76 8.82 75.80
C ALA A 556 -2.55 9.48 77.17
N SER A 557 -1.54 10.35 77.27
CA SER A 557 -1.32 11.19 78.45
C SER A 557 -1.63 12.64 78.08
N LEU A 558 -2.76 13.17 78.55
CA LEU A 558 -3.10 14.58 78.43
C LEU A 558 -2.72 15.31 79.73
N GLY A 559 -1.48 15.79 79.80
CA GLY A 559 -1.04 16.78 80.79
C GLY A 559 -0.91 16.28 82.24
N LEU A 560 -0.28 17.11 83.08
CA LEU A 560 0.23 16.77 84.42
C LEU A 560 -0.81 16.42 85.51
N GLN A 561 -2.08 16.21 85.16
CA GLN A 561 -3.11 15.88 86.16
C GLN A 561 -4.32 15.07 85.63
N SER A 562 -4.19 14.31 84.53
CA SER A 562 -5.29 13.48 84.02
C SER A 562 -4.97 11.98 84.03
N GLU A 563 -5.98 11.20 84.40
CA GLU A 563 -5.94 9.74 84.52
C GLU A 563 -5.54 9.08 83.19
N SER A 564 -4.75 8.00 83.26
CA SER A 564 -4.22 7.34 82.07
C SER A 564 -5.33 6.56 81.35
N GLU A 565 -5.71 7.01 80.15
CA GLU A 565 -6.63 6.29 79.26
C GLU A 565 -5.86 5.42 78.26
N TYR A 566 -6.44 4.27 77.93
CA TYR A 566 -5.89 3.35 76.92
C TYR A 566 -6.84 3.21 75.75
N THR A 567 -6.31 3.34 74.54
CA THR A 567 -7.06 3.08 73.30
C THR A 567 -6.66 1.74 72.72
N LEU A 568 -7.64 0.86 72.54
CA LEU A 568 -7.55 -0.47 71.94
C LEU A 568 -7.96 -0.36 70.48
N HIS A 569 -7.07 -0.75 69.57
CA HIS A 569 -7.34 -0.90 68.15
C HIS A 569 -7.44 -2.40 67.83
N ILE A 570 -8.65 -2.88 67.54
CA ILE A 570 -8.95 -4.30 67.36
C ILE A 570 -9.40 -4.55 65.92
N ARG A 571 -8.74 -5.49 65.23
CA ARG A 571 -9.03 -5.86 63.84
C ARG A 571 -9.42 -7.33 63.72
N ASP A 572 -10.59 -7.59 63.13
CA ASP A 572 -11.01 -8.92 62.68
C ASP A 572 -10.34 -9.27 61.33
N VAL A 573 -9.49 -10.29 61.32
CA VAL A 573 -8.69 -10.67 60.14
C VAL A 573 -9.34 -11.76 59.27
N THR A 574 -10.61 -12.11 59.50
CA THR A 574 -11.31 -13.21 58.82
C THR A 574 -11.47 -12.99 57.31
N ARG A 575 -11.86 -11.78 56.88
CA ARG A 575 -12.09 -11.45 55.45
C ARG A 575 -10.80 -11.23 54.66
N GLN A 576 -9.76 -10.70 55.31
CA GLN A 576 -8.44 -10.45 54.70
C GLN A 576 -7.80 -11.76 54.22
N ARG A 577 -7.90 -12.82 55.05
CA ARG A 577 -7.48 -14.18 54.66
C ARG A 577 -8.25 -14.72 53.45
N LYS A 578 -9.54 -14.41 53.30
CA LYS A 578 -10.35 -14.83 52.13
C LYS A 578 -10.05 -14.03 50.86
N LEU A 579 -9.76 -12.73 50.97
CA LEU A 579 -9.48 -11.85 49.83
C LEU A 579 -8.10 -12.11 49.20
N GLN A 580 -7.11 -12.48 50.01
CA GLN A 580 -5.80 -12.95 49.54
C GLN A 580 -5.92 -14.11 48.54
N ASN A 581 -6.86 -15.03 48.77
CA ASN A 581 -7.09 -16.16 47.85
C ASN A 581 -7.69 -15.74 46.50
N LYS A 582 -8.45 -14.64 46.44
CA LYS A 582 -9.08 -14.15 45.20
C LYS A 582 -8.15 -13.25 44.38
N LEU A 583 -7.30 -12.46 45.04
CA LEU A 583 -6.21 -11.72 44.38
C LEU A 583 -5.22 -12.66 43.69
N LYS A 584 -4.96 -13.83 44.30
CA LYS A 584 -4.13 -14.88 43.70
C LYS A 584 -4.70 -15.43 42.39
N GLN A 585 -6.02 -15.43 42.18
CA GLN A 585 -6.63 -15.86 40.90
C GLN A 585 -6.48 -14.83 39.78
N LEU A 586 -6.59 -13.54 40.07
CA LEU A 586 -6.47 -12.46 39.07
C LEU A 586 -5.03 -12.20 38.63
N ALA A 587 -4.05 -12.53 39.47
CA ALA A 587 -2.64 -12.36 39.14
C ALA A 587 -2.10 -13.37 38.11
N TYR A 588 -2.82 -14.47 37.87
CA TYR A 588 -2.29 -15.66 37.19
C TYR A 588 -3.05 -16.12 35.93
N SER A 589 -4.10 -15.41 35.52
CA SER A 589 -4.93 -15.79 34.36
C SER A 589 -4.97 -14.69 33.28
N ASP A 590 -5.11 -15.11 32.02
CA ASP A 590 -5.39 -14.23 30.87
C ASP A 590 -6.90 -13.92 30.83
N PRO A 591 -7.31 -12.63 30.79
CA PRO A 591 -8.71 -12.24 30.91
C PRO A 591 -9.56 -12.58 29.68
N LEU A 592 -8.95 -12.74 28.49
CA LEU A 592 -9.69 -13.11 27.28
C LEU A 592 -9.97 -14.60 27.24
N THR A 593 -8.91 -15.41 27.30
CA THR A 593 -8.98 -16.86 27.06
C THR A 593 -9.28 -17.68 28.31
N GLY A 594 -9.10 -17.10 29.50
CA GLY A 594 -9.22 -17.82 30.78
C GLY A 594 -8.07 -18.80 31.06
N LEU A 595 -7.10 -18.92 30.15
CA LEU A 595 -5.87 -19.69 30.34
C LEU A 595 -4.97 -19.00 31.37
N TYR A 596 -3.89 -19.67 31.77
CA TYR A 596 -2.88 -19.02 32.59
C TYR A 596 -2.19 -17.89 31.82
N ASN A 597 -1.67 -16.89 32.54
CA ASN A 597 -0.86 -15.85 31.94
C ASN A 597 0.64 -16.21 31.98
N ARG A 598 1.45 -15.39 31.31
CA ARG A 598 2.91 -15.51 31.26
C ARG A 598 3.56 -15.65 32.66
N THR A 599 3.12 -14.86 33.64
CA THR A 599 3.68 -14.87 34.99
C THR A 599 3.50 -16.22 35.67
N TYR A 600 2.29 -16.78 35.61
CA TYR A 600 2.04 -18.09 36.20
C TYR A 600 2.80 -19.20 35.49
N LEU A 601 2.87 -19.16 34.15
CA LEU A 601 3.61 -20.16 33.39
C LEU A 601 5.08 -20.20 33.79
N LEU A 602 5.76 -19.04 33.86
CA LEU A 602 7.16 -18.95 34.25
C LEU A 602 7.39 -19.49 35.67
N GLU A 603 6.57 -19.07 36.63
CA GLU A 603 6.67 -19.55 38.01
C GLU A 603 6.43 -21.07 38.12
N ASN A 604 5.44 -21.61 37.39
CA ASN A 604 5.10 -23.02 37.44
C ASN A 604 6.12 -23.88 36.69
N LEU A 605 6.62 -23.39 35.56
CA LEU A 605 7.66 -24.05 34.78
C LEU A 605 8.96 -24.14 35.58
N GLN A 606 9.37 -23.06 36.25
CA GLN A 606 10.56 -23.08 37.11
C GLN A 606 10.42 -24.12 38.22
N LYS A 607 9.26 -24.18 38.90
CA LYS A 607 8.98 -25.21 39.92
C LYS A 607 9.01 -26.64 39.37
N ARG A 608 8.57 -26.85 38.12
CA ARG A 608 8.62 -28.15 37.45
C ARG A 608 10.07 -28.54 37.12
N LEU A 609 10.88 -27.60 36.67
CA LEU A 609 12.31 -27.80 36.42
C LEU A 609 13.06 -28.11 37.72
N ASP A 610 12.78 -27.38 38.80
CA ASP A 610 13.41 -27.62 40.11
C ASP A 610 13.09 -29.03 40.66
N ARG A 611 11.87 -29.54 40.41
CA ARG A 611 11.45 -30.91 40.80
C ARG A 611 11.96 -31.99 39.85
N SER A 612 12.01 -31.70 38.56
CA SER A 612 12.57 -32.58 37.52
C SER A 612 14.00 -33.00 37.86
N SER A 613 14.80 -32.06 38.38
CA SER A 613 16.17 -32.32 38.84
C SER A 613 16.27 -33.33 39.98
N ALA A 614 15.21 -33.53 40.77
CA ALA A 614 15.16 -34.48 41.88
C ALA A 614 14.54 -35.84 41.50
N ASP A 615 13.51 -35.85 40.65
CA ASP A 615 12.69 -37.04 40.35
C ASP A 615 13.02 -37.72 39.00
N GLY A 616 13.96 -37.17 38.22
CA GLY A 616 14.39 -37.72 36.92
C GLY A 616 13.35 -37.58 35.78
N GLN A 617 12.28 -36.82 36.00
CA GLN A 617 11.28 -36.52 34.96
C GLN A 617 11.81 -35.47 33.97
N ARG A 618 11.32 -35.47 32.73
CA ARG A 618 11.62 -34.44 31.73
C ARG A 618 10.48 -33.44 31.61
N VAL A 619 10.81 -32.23 31.21
CA VAL A 619 9.90 -31.11 30.96
C VAL A 619 10.03 -30.69 29.50
N ALA A 620 8.90 -30.56 28.81
CA ALA A 620 8.84 -30.03 27.45
C ALA A 620 8.00 -28.76 27.40
N VAL A 621 8.42 -27.82 26.56
CA VAL A 621 7.73 -26.57 26.27
C VAL A 621 7.41 -26.53 24.78
N PHE A 622 6.16 -26.25 24.45
CA PHE A 622 5.68 -26.01 23.09
C PHE A 622 5.33 -24.53 22.99
N PHE A 623 5.91 -23.83 22.03
CA PHE A 623 5.64 -22.45 21.71
C PHE A 623 4.91 -22.40 20.37
N LEU A 624 3.71 -21.81 20.34
CA LEU A 624 2.83 -21.82 19.20
C LEU A 624 2.55 -20.38 18.76
N ASP A 625 2.59 -20.13 17.46
CA ASP A 625 2.20 -18.86 16.84
C ASP A 625 1.23 -19.12 15.68
N LEU A 626 0.14 -18.35 15.66
CA LEU A 626 -0.90 -18.48 14.65
C LEU A 626 -0.48 -17.75 13.36
N ASP A 627 -0.16 -18.51 12.32
CA ASP A 627 0.38 -17.95 11.10
C ASP A 627 -0.62 -17.00 10.43
N ARG A 628 -0.14 -15.79 10.10
CA ARG A 628 -0.92 -14.75 9.43
C ARG A 628 -2.16 -14.30 10.22
N PHE A 629 -2.17 -14.45 11.55
CA PHE A 629 -3.25 -13.94 12.41
C PHE A 629 -3.55 -12.45 12.18
N LYS A 630 -2.52 -11.63 11.96
CA LYS A 630 -2.68 -10.22 11.59
C LYS A 630 -3.55 -10.05 10.34
N LYS A 631 -3.36 -10.88 9.30
CA LYS A 631 -4.20 -10.84 8.08
C LYS A 631 -5.66 -11.15 8.40
N ILE A 632 -5.94 -12.03 9.37
CA ILE A 632 -7.30 -12.33 9.84
C ILE A 632 -7.89 -11.10 10.53
N ASN A 633 -7.14 -10.45 11.44
CA ASN A 633 -7.58 -9.20 12.08
C ASN A 633 -7.83 -8.08 11.07
N ASP A 634 -6.93 -7.90 10.10
CA ASP A 634 -7.03 -6.87 9.07
C ASP A 634 -8.21 -7.13 8.11
N THR A 635 -8.54 -8.40 7.85
CA THR A 635 -9.61 -8.79 6.91
C THR A 635 -11.00 -8.90 7.57
N LEU A 636 -11.08 -9.41 8.81
CA LEU A 636 -12.33 -9.76 9.48
C LEU A 636 -12.59 -8.96 10.77
N GLY A 637 -11.64 -8.12 11.20
CA GLY A 637 -11.72 -7.29 12.39
C GLY A 637 -11.27 -8.01 13.67
N HIS A 638 -10.85 -7.22 14.67
CA HIS A 638 -10.33 -7.74 15.95
C HIS A 638 -11.29 -8.65 16.72
N LYS A 639 -12.62 -8.44 16.58
CA LYS A 639 -13.61 -9.31 17.23
C LYS A 639 -13.53 -10.76 16.72
N ALA A 640 -13.32 -10.94 15.41
CA ALA A 640 -13.11 -12.27 14.83
C ALA A 640 -11.77 -12.87 15.29
N GLY A 641 -10.75 -12.03 15.50
CA GLY A 641 -9.49 -12.43 16.13
C GLY A 641 -9.68 -12.90 17.58
N ASP A 642 -10.47 -12.20 18.38
CA ASP A 642 -10.78 -12.59 19.76
C ASP A 642 -11.56 -13.91 19.81
N GLU A 643 -12.57 -14.08 18.96
CA GLU A 643 -13.31 -15.35 18.80
C GLU A 643 -12.38 -16.48 18.37
N LEU A 644 -11.40 -16.19 17.51
CA LEU A 644 -10.40 -17.16 17.09
C LEU A 644 -9.49 -17.59 18.24
N LEU A 645 -9.02 -16.63 19.05
CA LEU A 645 -8.16 -16.91 20.21
C LEU A 645 -8.90 -17.73 21.28
N LEU A 646 -10.20 -17.48 21.47
CA LEU A 646 -11.07 -18.28 22.33
C LEU A 646 -11.19 -19.73 21.82
N GLU A 647 -11.40 -19.92 20.51
CA GLU A 647 -11.50 -21.25 19.92
C GLU A 647 -10.15 -21.99 19.98
N VAL A 648 -9.03 -21.30 19.73
CA VAL A 648 -7.68 -21.86 19.88
C VAL A 648 -7.46 -22.33 21.32
N ALA A 649 -7.76 -21.49 22.31
CA ALA A 649 -7.67 -21.87 23.73
C ALA A 649 -8.53 -23.12 24.03
N ALA A 650 -9.76 -23.16 23.53
CA ALA A 650 -10.66 -24.31 23.70
C ALA A 650 -10.14 -25.59 23.02
N ARG A 651 -9.45 -25.49 21.89
CA ARG A 651 -8.82 -26.63 21.21
C ARG A 651 -7.60 -27.13 21.95
N LEU A 652 -6.74 -26.23 22.42
CA LEU A 652 -5.55 -26.59 23.21
C LEU A 652 -5.93 -27.30 24.51
N MET A 653 -6.99 -26.85 25.21
CA MET A 653 -7.51 -27.54 26.40
C MET A 653 -8.04 -28.95 26.11
N ARG A 654 -8.52 -29.23 24.89
CA ARG A 654 -9.04 -30.55 24.49
C ARG A 654 -7.94 -31.57 24.20
N VAL A 655 -6.77 -31.10 23.73
CA VAL A 655 -5.66 -31.98 23.29
C VAL A 655 -4.55 -32.13 24.34
N THR A 656 -4.66 -31.43 25.47
CA THR A 656 -3.69 -31.48 26.58
C THR A 656 -4.30 -32.14 27.82
N ARG A 657 -3.45 -32.59 28.75
CA ARG A 657 -3.87 -33.24 30.00
C ARG A 657 -4.13 -32.20 31.09
N ALA A 658 -4.92 -32.55 32.09
CA ALA A 658 -5.16 -31.70 33.26
C ALA A 658 -3.88 -31.35 34.05
N THR A 659 -2.81 -32.16 33.90
CA THR A 659 -1.50 -31.93 34.50
C THR A 659 -0.63 -30.97 33.69
N ASP A 660 -1.00 -30.65 32.45
CA ASP A 660 -0.23 -29.75 31.59
C ASP A 660 -0.61 -28.30 31.90
N THR A 661 0.31 -27.37 31.68
CA THR A 661 0.04 -25.94 31.86
C THR A 661 -0.08 -25.29 30.49
N ILE A 662 -1.21 -24.64 30.22
CA ILE A 662 -1.43 -23.86 29.00
C ILE A 662 -1.52 -22.40 29.40
N ALA A 663 -0.75 -21.56 28.72
CA ALA A 663 -0.81 -20.12 28.90
C ALA A 663 -0.86 -19.40 27.57
N ARG A 664 -1.52 -18.24 27.56
CA ARG A 664 -1.39 -17.28 26.47
C ARG A 664 -0.20 -16.37 26.79
N TRP A 665 0.80 -16.37 25.90
CA TRP A 665 2.05 -15.65 26.12
C TRP A 665 1.92 -14.16 25.79
N GLY A 666 1.19 -13.85 24.71
CA GLY A 666 0.85 -12.51 24.27
C GLY A 666 0.31 -12.54 22.84
N GLY A 667 -0.56 -11.60 22.46
CA GLY A 667 -1.09 -11.55 21.08
C GLY A 667 -1.72 -12.87 20.63
N ASP A 668 -1.15 -13.47 19.59
CA ASP A 668 -1.48 -14.76 18.97
C ASP A 668 -0.59 -15.93 19.41
N GLU A 669 0.24 -15.74 20.44
CA GLU A 669 1.20 -16.73 20.92
C GLU A 669 0.66 -17.52 22.12
N PHE A 670 0.81 -18.84 22.07
CA PHE A 670 0.41 -19.77 23.13
C PHE A 670 1.59 -20.64 23.55
N VAL A 671 1.69 -20.95 24.84
CA VAL A 671 2.75 -21.80 25.37
C VAL A 671 2.17 -22.93 26.23
N ILE A 672 2.64 -24.14 25.98
CA ILE A 672 2.23 -25.35 26.71
C ILE A 672 3.46 -25.94 27.40
N SER A 673 3.35 -26.21 28.69
CA SER A 673 4.37 -26.92 29.47
C SER A 673 3.85 -28.28 29.94
N MET A 674 4.61 -29.33 29.63
CA MET A 674 4.33 -30.72 30.01
C MET A 674 5.49 -31.26 30.85
N ALA A 675 5.19 -32.14 31.80
CA ALA A 675 6.20 -32.82 32.61
C ALA A 675 5.88 -34.32 32.73
N GLY A 676 6.90 -35.18 32.70
CA GLY A 676 6.79 -36.63 32.85
C GLY A 676 7.93 -37.39 32.17
N ASN A 677 7.74 -38.68 31.90
CA ASN A 677 8.69 -39.47 31.10
C ASN A 677 8.49 -39.17 29.61
N LEU A 678 9.01 -38.02 29.16
CA LEU A 678 8.86 -37.53 27.80
C LEU A 678 10.04 -37.98 26.93
N THR A 679 9.76 -38.86 25.96
CA THR A 679 10.66 -39.14 24.83
C THR A 679 10.42 -38.12 23.72
N GLU A 680 11.41 -37.90 22.86
CA GLU A 680 11.28 -36.99 21.70
C GLU A 680 10.11 -37.39 20.79
N GLU A 681 9.94 -38.69 20.55
CA GLU A 681 8.81 -39.25 19.79
C GLU A 681 7.45 -38.95 20.43
N ALA A 682 7.34 -39.06 21.76
CA ALA A 682 6.10 -38.74 22.48
C ALA A 682 5.78 -37.23 22.41
N VAL A 683 6.81 -36.38 22.41
CA VAL A 683 6.69 -34.94 22.25
C VAL A 683 6.24 -34.58 20.83
N LEU A 684 6.86 -35.15 19.79
CA LEU A 684 6.43 -34.98 18.39
C LEU A 684 5.00 -35.47 18.16
N THR A 685 4.63 -36.61 18.73
CA THR A 685 3.26 -37.12 18.65
C THR A 685 2.26 -36.13 19.23
N THR A 686 2.63 -35.47 20.33
CA THR A 686 1.78 -34.45 20.96
C THR A 686 1.74 -33.15 20.14
N ALA A 687 2.88 -32.73 19.60
CA ALA A 687 2.96 -31.57 18.70
C ALA A 687 2.08 -31.76 17.45
N SER A 688 2.12 -32.96 16.86
CA SER A 688 1.30 -33.33 15.70
C SER A 688 -0.20 -33.31 16.03
N LYS A 689 -0.60 -33.85 17.18
CA LYS A 689 -2.00 -33.77 17.67
C LYS A 689 -2.47 -32.33 17.85
N ILE A 690 -1.61 -31.45 18.35
CA ILE A 690 -1.90 -30.02 18.48
C ILE A 690 -2.06 -29.38 17.10
N LEU A 691 -1.13 -29.64 16.18
CA LEU A 691 -1.15 -29.11 14.82
C LEU A 691 -2.41 -29.55 14.06
N ASP A 692 -2.79 -30.82 14.15
CA ASP A 692 -4.01 -31.36 13.55
C ASP A 692 -5.28 -30.71 14.13
N ALA A 693 -5.30 -30.46 15.44
CA ALA A 693 -6.41 -29.74 16.06
C ALA A 693 -6.48 -28.27 15.61
N MET A 694 -5.34 -27.63 15.31
CA MET A 694 -5.33 -26.26 14.77
C MET A 694 -5.78 -26.22 13.30
N ARG A 695 -5.42 -27.24 12.50
CA ARG A 695 -5.78 -27.35 11.08
C ARG A 695 -7.28 -27.52 10.80
N ALA A 696 -8.05 -27.97 11.79
CA ALA A 696 -9.50 -28.07 11.65
C ALA A 696 -10.11 -26.68 11.33
N PRO A 697 -11.03 -26.56 10.36
CA PRO A 697 -11.63 -25.27 10.01
C PRO A 697 -12.30 -24.60 11.23
N VAL A 698 -12.20 -23.28 11.33
CA VAL A 698 -12.97 -22.47 12.28
C VAL A 698 -13.99 -21.66 11.52
N LEU A 699 -15.24 -21.71 11.98
CA LEU A 699 -16.31 -20.88 11.45
C LEU A 699 -16.25 -19.50 12.12
N LEU A 700 -15.69 -18.50 11.43
CA LEU A 700 -15.68 -17.11 11.89
C LEU A 700 -16.54 -16.28 10.94
N ASN A 701 -17.52 -15.54 11.48
CA ASN A 701 -18.43 -14.69 10.69
C ASN A 701 -19.07 -15.39 9.47
N GLY A 702 -19.39 -16.69 9.59
CA GLY A 702 -20.00 -17.50 8.52
C GLY A 702 -19.04 -17.96 7.42
N ARG A 703 -17.73 -17.82 7.61
CA ARG A 703 -16.69 -18.36 6.70
C ARG A 703 -15.85 -19.41 7.42
N GLU A 704 -15.54 -20.49 6.72
CA GLU A 704 -14.59 -21.49 7.20
C GLU A 704 -13.15 -21.04 6.90
N LEU A 705 -12.34 -20.88 7.94
CA LEU A 705 -10.93 -20.54 7.84
C LEU A 705 -10.07 -21.64 8.44
N LYS A 706 -8.97 -21.95 7.76
CA LYS A 706 -7.89 -22.76 8.33
C LYS A 706 -6.91 -21.83 9.05
N ILE A 707 -6.41 -22.27 10.21
CA ILE A 707 -5.40 -21.54 10.96
C ILE A 707 -4.10 -22.34 10.88
N PRO A 708 -3.25 -22.08 9.87
CA PRO A 708 -1.90 -22.63 9.92
C PRO A 708 -1.22 -22.15 11.20
N THR A 709 -0.50 -23.05 11.88
CA THR A 709 0.16 -22.74 13.15
C THR A 709 1.58 -23.27 13.13
N SER A 710 2.54 -22.41 13.45
CA SER A 710 3.95 -22.79 13.56
C SER A 710 4.26 -23.11 15.02
N ILE A 711 4.85 -24.29 15.26
CA ILE A 711 5.09 -24.81 16.61
C ILE A 711 6.58 -25.09 16.80
N GLY A 712 7.19 -24.46 17.79
CA GLY A 712 8.52 -24.76 18.27
C GLY A 712 8.49 -25.53 19.57
N VAL A 713 9.39 -26.49 19.75
CA VAL A 713 9.38 -27.37 20.91
C VAL A 713 10.76 -27.48 21.53
N ALA A 714 10.89 -27.31 22.84
CA ALA A 714 12.13 -27.52 23.58
C ALA A 714 11.95 -28.52 24.72
N LEU A 715 12.92 -29.40 24.90
CA LEU A 715 12.98 -30.35 26.01
C LEU A 715 14.16 -30.00 26.91
N ASN A 716 13.99 -30.16 28.22
CA ASN A 716 15.13 -30.02 29.13
C ASN A 716 16.12 -31.17 28.90
N THR A 717 17.28 -30.85 28.35
CA THR A 717 18.39 -31.79 28.14
C THR A 717 19.34 -31.83 29.34
N ASP A 718 19.36 -30.77 30.15
CA ASP A 718 20.16 -30.63 31.37
C ASP A 718 19.33 -30.03 32.52
N ASN A 719 19.65 -30.45 33.75
CA ASN A 719 18.98 -30.06 35.00
C ASN A 719 19.33 -28.64 35.48
N THR A 720 20.13 -27.90 34.71
CA THR A 720 20.59 -26.53 35.01
C THR A 720 19.79 -25.44 34.28
N LEU A 721 18.90 -25.82 33.36
CA LEU A 721 18.10 -24.88 32.56
C LEU A 721 17.03 -24.17 33.41
N ARG A 722 16.96 -22.85 33.28
CA ARG A 722 15.87 -22.03 33.83
C ARG A 722 14.68 -22.01 32.88
N ALA A 723 13.51 -21.68 33.43
CA ALA A 723 12.26 -21.57 32.68
C ALA A 723 12.38 -20.65 31.46
N GLU A 724 13.05 -19.50 31.60
CA GLU A 724 13.24 -18.54 30.51
C GLU A 724 14.06 -19.14 29.36
N ASN A 725 15.11 -19.90 29.66
CA ASN A 725 15.97 -20.51 28.65
C ASN A 725 15.19 -21.54 27.82
N LEU A 726 14.36 -22.36 28.47
CA LEU A 726 13.59 -23.41 27.79
C LEU A 726 12.49 -22.80 26.90
N ILE A 727 11.87 -21.71 27.34
CA ILE A 727 10.92 -20.94 26.51
C ILE A 727 11.63 -20.30 25.31
N GLN A 728 12.80 -19.70 25.52
CA GLN A 728 13.60 -19.10 24.45
C GLN A 728 14.02 -20.15 23.40
N GLN A 729 14.41 -21.35 23.84
CA GLN A 729 14.73 -22.45 22.92
C GLN A 729 13.51 -22.88 22.09
N ALA A 730 12.33 -22.95 22.71
CA ALA A 730 11.10 -23.27 21.99
C ALA A 730 10.70 -22.17 21.01
N ASP A 731 10.90 -20.89 21.35
CA ASP A 731 10.68 -19.75 20.46
C ASP A 731 11.62 -19.76 19.24
N ILE A 732 12.92 -20.02 19.46
CA ILE A 732 13.89 -20.22 18.37
C ILE A 732 13.43 -21.34 17.44
N ALA A 733 13.02 -22.49 17.98
CA ALA A 733 12.52 -23.58 17.15
C ALA A 733 11.26 -23.19 16.36
N MET A 734 10.37 -22.38 16.94
CA MET A 734 9.16 -21.88 16.28
C MET A 734 9.51 -20.91 15.15
N TYR A 735 10.55 -20.09 15.30
CA TYR A 735 11.07 -19.25 14.23
C TYR A 735 11.52 -20.09 13.03
N PHE A 736 12.30 -21.16 13.26
CA PHE A 736 12.70 -22.08 12.20
C PHE A 736 11.51 -22.82 11.56
N ALA A 737 10.46 -23.12 12.33
CA ALA A 737 9.21 -23.66 11.78
C ALA A 737 8.56 -22.69 10.77
N LYS A 738 8.63 -21.37 11.04
CA LYS A 738 8.11 -20.33 10.13
C LYS A 738 8.92 -20.19 8.85
N GLU A 739 10.25 -20.30 8.92
CA GLU A 739 11.11 -20.26 7.74
C GLU A 739 10.94 -21.48 6.84
N ASP A 740 10.74 -22.66 7.43
CA ASP A 740 10.56 -23.93 6.71
C ASP A 740 9.14 -24.12 6.13
N GLY A 741 8.52 -23.02 5.69
CA GLY A 741 7.23 -23.04 5.00
C GLY A 741 5.98 -22.83 5.87
N ARG A 742 6.12 -22.64 7.20
CA ARG A 742 5.00 -22.46 8.16
C ARG A 742 4.10 -23.70 8.28
N ASP A 743 3.11 -23.68 9.18
CA ASP A 743 2.19 -24.80 9.45
C ASP A 743 2.89 -26.15 9.75
N ASN A 744 3.99 -26.08 10.51
CA ASN A 744 4.79 -27.26 10.85
C ASN A 744 5.30 -27.20 12.30
N VAL A 745 6.00 -28.26 12.71
CA VAL A 745 6.62 -28.40 14.03
C VAL A 745 8.13 -28.53 13.87
N LYS A 746 8.89 -27.82 14.71
CA LYS A 746 10.34 -28.04 14.87
C LYS A 746 10.70 -28.25 16.34
N ILE A 747 11.57 -29.22 16.60
CA ILE A 747 12.20 -29.39 17.91
C ILE A 747 13.50 -28.60 17.90
N PHE A 748 13.75 -27.89 19.00
CA PHE A 748 14.97 -27.16 19.25
C PHE A 748 16.17 -28.11 19.21
N GLN A 749 17.10 -27.78 18.32
CA GLN A 749 18.43 -28.36 18.29
C GLN A 749 19.44 -27.26 18.62
N PRO A 750 20.54 -27.55 19.35
CA PRO A 750 21.56 -26.54 19.68
C PRO A 750 22.08 -25.75 18.47
N GLU A 751 22.13 -26.38 17.30
CA GLU A 751 22.49 -25.78 16.01
C GLU A 751 21.57 -24.62 15.64
N MET A 752 20.27 -24.68 15.97
CA MET A 752 19.30 -23.63 15.70
C MET A 752 19.60 -22.36 16.50
N ALA A 753 19.93 -22.50 17.79
CA ALA A 753 20.37 -21.34 18.59
C ALA A 753 21.67 -20.74 18.05
N ASN A 754 22.60 -21.60 17.63
CA ASN A 754 23.84 -21.15 17.01
C ASN A 754 23.57 -20.42 15.69
N GLN A 755 22.63 -20.88 14.87
CA GLN A 755 22.28 -20.24 13.60
C GLN A 755 21.55 -18.91 13.81
N ALA A 756 20.55 -18.85 14.69
CA ALA A 756 19.83 -17.61 15.02
C ALA A 756 20.77 -16.57 15.67
N SER A 757 21.63 -17.00 16.59
CA SER A 757 22.66 -16.17 17.18
C SER A 757 23.68 -15.71 16.13
N ARG A 758 24.13 -16.60 15.24
CA ARG A 758 25.03 -16.25 14.13
C ARG A 758 24.38 -15.22 13.21
N GLN A 759 23.11 -15.33 12.86
CA GLN A 759 22.43 -14.38 11.97
C GLN A 759 22.34 -12.97 12.60
N PHE A 760 21.99 -12.89 13.89
CA PHE A 760 22.02 -11.63 14.63
C PHE A 760 23.44 -11.04 14.75
N HIS A 761 24.44 -11.87 15.09
CA HIS A 761 25.83 -11.44 15.13
C HIS A 761 26.35 -11.05 13.74
N TYR A 762 25.91 -11.72 12.68
CA TYR A 762 26.26 -11.40 11.30
C TYR A 762 25.67 -10.07 10.88
N GLU A 763 24.44 -9.74 11.26
CA GLU A 763 23.86 -8.41 11.00
C GLU A 763 24.70 -7.31 11.66
N GLN A 764 25.04 -7.49 12.93
CA GLN A 764 25.84 -6.51 13.67
C GLN A 764 27.27 -6.39 13.12
N ALA A 765 27.91 -7.53 12.84
CA ALA A 765 29.25 -7.59 12.26
C ALA A 765 29.28 -7.01 10.84
N LEU A 766 28.23 -7.25 10.04
CA LEU A 766 28.11 -6.72 8.68
C LEU A 766 28.00 -5.19 8.71
N ARG A 767 27.19 -4.63 9.63
CA ARG A 767 27.07 -3.18 9.79
C ARG A 767 28.41 -2.54 10.18
N ILE A 768 29.18 -3.16 11.07
CA ILE A 768 30.52 -2.70 11.46
C ILE A 768 31.49 -2.83 10.27
N ALA A 769 31.49 -3.98 9.58
CA ALA A 769 32.37 -4.23 8.44
C ALA A 769 32.14 -3.26 7.28
N ILE A 770 30.89 -2.85 7.03
CA ILE A 770 30.56 -1.83 6.01
C ILE A 770 31.16 -0.47 6.40
N GLN A 771 31.12 -0.12 7.70
CA GLN A 771 31.72 1.12 8.20
C GLN A 771 33.25 1.09 8.14
N GLU A 772 33.87 -0.02 8.53
CA GLU A 772 35.33 -0.19 8.50
C GLU A 772 35.88 -0.32 7.08
N GLN A 773 35.05 -0.78 6.14
CA GLN A 773 35.32 -1.05 4.72
C GLN A 773 36.37 -2.14 4.46
N SER A 774 37.48 -2.17 5.21
CA SER A 774 38.62 -3.08 5.05
C SER A 774 38.29 -4.58 5.06
N PRO A 775 37.23 -5.09 5.75
CA PRO A 775 36.93 -6.52 5.76
C PRO A 775 36.38 -7.05 4.43
N PHE A 776 35.90 -6.17 3.54
CA PHE A 776 35.49 -6.59 2.21
C PHE A 776 36.67 -6.61 1.26
N VAL A 777 36.76 -7.61 0.40
CA VAL A 777 37.73 -7.72 -0.69
C VAL A 777 36.96 -8.06 -1.96
N VAL A 778 37.38 -7.52 -3.10
CA VAL A 778 36.79 -7.85 -4.40
C VAL A 778 37.78 -8.78 -5.11
N VAL A 779 37.32 -9.97 -5.44
CA VAL A 779 38.02 -10.88 -6.35
C VAL A 779 37.37 -10.79 -7.72
N TYR A 780 38.10 -11.12 -8.78
CA TYR A 780 37.55 -11.04 -10.13
C TYR A 780 37.57 -12.39 -10.82
N GLN A 781 36.53 -12.68 -11.59
CA GLN A 781 36.49 -13.87 -12.43
C GLN A 781 36.49 -13.46 -13.91
N PRO A 782 37.48 -13.90 -14.70
CA PRO A 782 37.48 -13.65 -16.14
C PRO A 782 36.34 -14.36 -16.88
N LYS A 783 35.73 -13.62 -17.81
CA LYS A 783 34.78 -14.11 -18.83
C LYS A 783 35.52 -14.23 -20.16
N VAL A 784 35.28 -15.29 -20.91
CA VAL A 784 35.98 -15.58 -22.18
C VAL A 784 35.04 -15.65 -23.36
N ASP A 785 35.54 -15.33 -24.56
CA ASP A 785 34.82 -15.56 -25.81
C ASP A 785 34.88 -17.03 -26.26
N ALA A 786 34.20 -17.34 -27.37
CA ALA A 786 34.22 -18.67 -27.99
C ALA A 786 35.62 -19.19 -28.41
N LYS A 787 36.66 -18.33 -28.42
CA LYS A 787 38.06 -18.70 -28.69
C LYS A 787 38.87 -18.90 -27.41
N GLY A 788 38.29 -18.66 -26.24
CA GLY A 788 38.96 -18.70 -24.94
C GLY A 788 39.75 -17.44 -24.61
N THR A 789 39.51 -16.32 -25.30
CA THR A 789 40.17 -15.03 -25.01
C THR A 789 39.35 -14.26 -23.98
N ILE A 790 40.02 -13.64 -22.99
CA ILE A 790 39.35 -12.83 -21.97
C ILE A 790 38.72 -11.59 -22.60
N VAL A 791 37.43 -11.35 -22.31
CA VAL A 791 36.64 -10.23 -22.87
C VAL A 791 36.09 -9.28 -21.83
N SER A 792 35.81 -9.77 -20.62
CA SER A 792 35.29 -9.00 -19.49
C SER A 792 35.65 -9.71 -18.18
N LEU A 793 35.49 -9.03 -17.05
CA LEU A 793 35.69 -9.57 -15.70
C LEU A 793 34.39 -9.42 -14.91
N GLU A 794 34.08 -10.35 -14.01
CA GLU A 794 33.04 -10.15 -13.00
C GLU A 794 33.67 -9.87 -11.63
N ALA A 795 33.26 -8.77 -11.00
CA ALA A 795 33.67 -8.40 -9.66
C ALA A 795 32.80 -9.10 -8.62
N LEU A 796 33.43 -9.94 -7.80
CA LEU A 796 32.78 -10.74 -6.79
C LEU A 796 33.27 -10.33 -5.41
N VAL A 797 32.36 -9.81 -4.58
CA VAL A 797 32.68 -9.42 -3.21
C VAL A 797 32.94 -10.65 -2.33
N ARG A 798 33.94 -10.56 -1.47
CA ARG A 798 34.30 -11.53 -0.44
C ARG A 798 34.36 -10.80 0.89
N TRP A 799 33.70 -11.33 1.91
CA TRP A 799 33.75 -10.78 3.25
C TRP A 799 34.72 -11.60 4.10
N HIS A 800 35.84 -11.00 4.45
CA HIS A 800 36.79 -11.57 5.41
C HIS A 800 36.38 -11.15 6.81
N HIS A 801 36.11 -12.11 7.66
CA HIS A 801 35.87 -11.87 9.07
C HIS A 801 37.20 -11.62 9.80
N SER A 802 37.16 -10.95 10.96
CA SER A 802 38.35 -10.55 11.72
C SER A 802 39.19 -11.72 12.23
N ASP A 803 38.63 -12.93 12.27
CA ASP A 803 39.32 -14.18 12.63
C ASP A 803 40.01 -14.86 11.43
N GLY A 804 39.98 -14.24 10.24
CA GLY A 804 40.58 -14.75 9.00
C GLY A 804 39.67 -15.67 8.18
N THR A 805 38.43 -15.93 8.62
CA THR A 805 37.47 -16.73 7.83
C THR A 805 36.85 -15.93 6.69
N VAL A 806 36.57 -16.59 5.55
CA VAL A 806 35.87 -15.96 4.41
C VAL A 806 34.41 -16.38 4.45
N ILE A 807 33.51 -15.41 4.58
CA ILE A 807 32.07 -15.62 4.63
C ILE A 807 31.52 -15.64 3.20
N SER A 808 30.70 -16.64 2.90
CA SER A 808 30.15 -16.84 1.55
C SER A 808 29.17 -15.72 1.17
N PRO A 809 29.20 -15.20 -0.07
CA PRO A 809 28.23 -14.22 -0.58
C PRO A 809 26.78 -14.61 -0.34
N GLY A 810 26.43 -15.88 -0.58
CA GLY A 810 25.07 -16.37 -0.36
C GLY A 810 24.60 -16.30 1.10
N GLN A 811 25.53 -16.18 2.08
CA GLN A 811 25.18 -16.02 3.49
C GLN A 811 25.01 -14.55 3.89
N PHE A 812 25.91 -13.65 3.47
CA PHE A 812 25.87 -12.27 3.94
C PHE A 812 25.07 -11.32 3.06
N ILE A 813 24.90 -11.61 1.76
CA ILE A 813 24.05 -10.80 0.88
C ILE A 813 22.59 -10.90 1.31
N GLN A 814 22.11 -12.11 1.62
CA GLN A 814 20.75 -12.30 2.14
C GLN A 814 20.52 -11.49 3.43
N VAL A 815 21.44 -11.56 4.38
CA VAL A 815 21.39 -10.78 5.63
C VAL A 815 21.43 -9.27 5.32
N ALA A 816 22.24 -8.83 4.36
CA ALA A 816 22.31 -7.43 3.94
C ALA A 816 20.98 -6.93 3.37
N GLU A 817 20.27 -7.75 2.60
CA GLU A 817 18.95 -7.42 2.07
C GLU A 817 17.89 -7.37 3.17
N GLU A 818 17.82 -8.39 4.04
CA GLU A 818 16.87 -8.44 5.16
C GLU A 818 17.05 -7.24 6.11
N ALA A 819 18.29 -6.85 6.38
CA ALA A 819 18.64 -5.75 7.28
C ALA A 819 18.64 -4.34 6.62
N ASN A 820 18.29 -4.22 5.33
CA ASN A 820 18.39 -2.97 4.55
C ASN A 820 19.82 -2.37 4.49
N LEU A 821 20.86 -3.20 4.55
CA LEU A 821 22.27 -2.81 4.43
C LEU A 821 22.84 -2.99 3.01
N ILE A 822 22.12 -3.66 2.11
CA ILE A 822 22.59 -4.01 0.76
C ILE A 822 23.03 -2.79 -0.08
N ILE A 823 22.33 -1.67 0.01
CA ILE A 823 22.66 -0.44 -0.74
C ILE A 823 24.04 0.09 -0.33
N GLU A 824 24.33 0.10 0.97
CA GLU A 824 25.60 0.62 1.50
C GLU A 824 26.77 -0.32 1.16
N LEU A 825 26.52 -1.63 1.20
CA LEU A 825 27.49 -2.63 0.74
C LEU A 825 27.81 -2.48 -0.75
N GLU A 826 26.79 -2.32 -1.60
CA GLU A 826 26.99 -2.18 -3.04
C GLU A 826 27.67 -0.86 -3.42
N LYS A 827 27.36 0.26 -2.73
CA LYS A 827 28.12 1.50 -2.89
C LYS A 827 29.61 1.30 -2.62
N LEU A 828 29.96 0.52 -1.58
CA LEU A 828 31.34 0.17 -1.28
C LEU A 828 31.99 -0.66 -2.39
N VAL A 829 31.29 -1.69 -2.89
CA VAL A 829 31.79 -2.55 -3.99
C VAL A 829 31.97 -1.75 -5.27
N ILE A 830 30.97 -0.98 -5.69
CA ILE A 830 31.01 -0.10 -6.86
C ILE A 830 32.20 0.86 -6.76
N SER A 831 32.38 1.49 -5.58
CA SER A 831 33.48 2.40 -5.37
C SER A 831 34.83 1.73 -5.60
N ARG A 832 35.05 0.55 -5.01
CA ARG A 832 36.30 -0.20 -5.15
C ARG A 832 36.58 -0.63 -6.59
N VAL A 833 35.56 -1.11 -7.29
CA VAL A 833 35.73 -1.52 -8.70
C VAL A 833 36.10 -0.31 -9.56
N ILE A 834 35.40 0.82 -9.45
CA ILE A 834 35.69 2.00 -10.28
C ILE A 834 37.09 2.56 -9.98
N HIS A 835 37.51 2.59 -8.71
CA HIS A 835 38.90 2.95 -8.35
C HIS A 835 39.92 1.98 -8.97
N GLN A 836 39.65 0.68 -8.93
CA GLN A 836 40.56 -0.31 -9.49
C GLN A 836 40.66 -0.20 -11.02
N VAL A 837 39.54 0.03 -11.69
CA VAL A 837 39.48 0.27 -13.12
C VAL A 837 40.28 1.52 -13.50
N ALA A 838 40.19 2.60 -12.71
CA ALA A 838 41.02 3.79 -12.88
C ALA A 838 42.52 3.51 -12.70
N LEU A 839 42.89 2.66 -11.74
CA LEU A 839 44.28 2.24 -11.50
C LEU A 839 44.83 1.44 -12.67
N TRP A 840 44.07 0.45 -13.19
CA TRP A 840 44.47 -0.32 -14.36
C TRP A 840 44.68 0.56 -15.59
N ARG A 841 43.79 1.54 -15.79
CA ARG A 841 43.96 2.56 -16.84
C ARG A 841 45.27 3.32 -16.69
N ASN A 842 45.58 3.81 -15.49
CA ASN A 842 46.77 4.60 -15.22
C ASN A 842 48.07 3.78 -15.38
N LYS A 843 48.01 2.46 -15.13
CA LYS A 843 49.11 1.52 -15.40
C LYS A 843 49.28 1.20 -16.90
N GLY A 844 48.36 1.64 -17.76
CA GLY A 844 48.38 1.33 -19.19
C GLY A 844 47.98 -0.12 -19.52
N LEU A 845 47.31 -0.82 -18.60
CA LEU A 845 46.76 -2.15 -18.85
C LEU A 845 45.63 -2.06 -19.88
N GLN A 846 45.38 -3.18 -20.57
CA GLN A 846 44.31 -3.26 -21.55
C GLN A 846 42.95 -2.96 -20.89
N PRO A 847 42.11 -2.12 -21.53
CA PRO A 847 40.80 -1.80 -21.00
C PRO A 847 39.85 -3.00 -21.17
N ILE A 848 39.45 -3.58 -20.04
CA ILE A 848 38.51 -4.71 -20.00
C ILE A 848 37.32 -4.32 -19.13
N PRO A 849 36.07 -4.45 -19.63
CA PRO A 849 34.88 -4.16 -18.83
C PRO A 849 34.78 -5.03 -17.58
N VAL A 850 34.33 -4.43 -16.48
CA VAL A 850 34.11 -5.12 -15.20
C VAL A 850 32.62 -5.09 -14.85
N ALA A 851 32.04 -6.28 -14.72
CA ALA A 851 30.67 -6.51 -14.32
C ALA A 851 30.51 -6.47 -12.79
N ILE A 852 29.46 -5.80 -12.33
CA ILE A 852 29.14 -5.61 -10.91
C ILE A 852 27.68 -6.01 -10.69
N ASN A 853 27.47 -6.95 -9.77
CA ASN A 853 26.14 -7.36 -9.33
C ASN A 853 25.40 -6.23 -8.61
N LEU A 854 24.13 -6.04 -8.94
CA LEU A 854 23.29 -4.98 -8.40
C LEU A 854 21.92 -5.52 -7.96
N SER A 855 21.63 -5.38 -6.67
CA SER A 855 20.34 -5.72 -6.09
C SER A 855 19.21 -4.85 -6.65
N GLY A 856 18.01 -5.43 -6.72
CA GLY A 856 16.84 -4.69 -7.16
C GLY A 856 16.50 -3.47 -6.28
N ARG A 857 16.87 -3.52 -4.99
CA ARG A 857 16.67 -2.39 -4.06
C ARG A 857 17.55 -1.20 -4.41
N HIS A 858 18.81 -1.43 -4.77
CA HIS A 858 19.73 -0.36 -5.14
C HIS A 858 19.46 0.16 -6.55
N LEU A 859 19.11 -0.72 -7.50
CA LEU A 859 18.64 -0.31 -8.83
C LEU A 859 17.48 0.68 -8.72
N LEU A 860 16.48 0.38 -7.88
CA LEU A 860 15.30 1.24 -7.69
C LEU A 860 15.55 2.43 -6.74
N SER A 861 16.75 2.57 -6.18
CA SER A 861 17.10 3.70 -5.33
C SER A 861 17.26 4.98 -6.15
N ARG A 862 16.95 6.13 -5.55
CA ARG A 862 17.14 7.44 -6.21
C ARG A 862 18.60 7.89 -6.25
N GLU A 863 19.47 7.23 -5.49
CA GLU A 863 20.85 7.66 -5.25
C GLU A 863 21.85 7.00 -6.21
N LEU A 864 21.53 5.83 -6.77
CA LEU A 864 22.45 5.03 -7.60
C LEU A 864 23.06 5.83 -8.77
N TYR A 865 22.22 6.40 -9.63
CA TYR A 865 22.69 7.10 -10.83
C TYR A 865 23.60 8.29 -10.48
N GLY A 866 23.21 9.09 -9.48
CA GLY A 866 24.00 10.23 -9.01
C GLY A 866 25.35 9.78 -8.47
N PHE A 867 25.36 8.77 -7.59
CA PHE A 867 26.57 8.21 -7.00
C PHE A 867 27.55 7.66 -8.05
N VAL A 868 27.08 6.82 -8.98
CA VAL A 868 27.93 6.24 -10.04
C VAL A 868 28.46 7.32 -10.98
N SER A 869 27.61 8.26 -11.39
CA SER A 869 28.00 9.35 -12.29
C SER A 869 29.07 10.25 -11.69
N GLU A 870 28.90 10.67 -10.43
CA GLU A 870 29.89 11.49 -9.74
C GLU A 870 31.24 10.78 -9.64
N LEU A 871 31.24 9.48 -9.35
CA LEU A 871 32.48 8.71 -9.18
C LEU A 871 33.21 8.50 -10.51
N LEU A 872 32.48 8.19 -11.59
CA LEU A 872 33.03 8.10 -12.94
C LEU A 872 33.67 9.42 -13.38
N ASP A 873 33.01 10.56 -13.12
CA ASP A 873 33.55 11.88 -13.48
C ASP A 873 34.79 12.25 -12.65
N GLN A 874 34.77 11.96 -11.34
CA GLN A 874 35.91 12.23 -10.45
C GLN A 874 37.17 11.45 -10.85
N LEU A 875 37.01 10.18 -11.21
CA LEU A 875 38.12 9.29 -11.58
C LEU A 875 38.38 9.25 -13.09
N GLN A 876 37.60 10.01 -13.87
CA GLN A 876 37.66 10.10 -15.33
C GLN A 876 37.49 8.75 -16.04
N VAL A 877 36.81 7.77 -15.43
CA VAL A 877 36.63 6.43 -15.99
C VAL A 877 35.51 6.44 -17.04
N PRO A 878 35.72 5.92 -18.26
CA PRO A 878 34.64 5.73 -19.23
C PRO A 878 33.63 4.68 -18.76
N GLY A 879 32.33 4.95 -18.91
CA GLY A 879 31.29 4.00 -18.50
C GLY A 879 31.29 2.69 -19.28
N GLU A 880 31.87 2.66 -20.49
CA GLU A 880 32.06 1.44 -21.32
C GLU A 880 32.90 0.35 -20.64
N TRP A 881 33.62 0.68 -19.56
CA TRP A 881 34.41 -0.28 -18.78
C TRP A 881 33.64 -0.83 -17.58
N LEU A 882 32.37 -0.48 -17.44
CA LEU A 882 31.48 -1.01 -16.43
C LEU A 882 30.32 -1.76 -17.06
N GLU A 883 29.95 -2.85 -16.41
CA GLU A 883 28.74 -3.60 -16.66
C GLU A 883 27.97 -3.75 -15.34
N PHE A 884 26.66 -3.55 -15.35
CA PHE A 884 25.81 -3.86 -14.19
C PHE A 884 24.98 -5.10 -14.48
N GLU A 885 25.02 -6.06 -13.56
CA GLU A 885 24.27 -7.31 -13.63
C GLU A 885 23.09 -7.23 -12.68
N VAL A 886 21.91 -7.56 -13.20
CA VAL A 886 20.65 -7.41 -12.46
C VAL A 886 19.81 -8.66 -12.66
N THR A 887 19.34 -9.26 -11.57
CA THR A 887 18.51 -10.46 -11.61
C THR A 887 17.16 -10.21 -12.30
N GLU A 888 16.67 -11.20 -13.07
CA GLU A 888 15.40 -11.10 -13.82
C GLU A 888 14.21 -10.67 -12.94
N GLY A 889 14.15 -11.15 -11.70
CA GLY A 889 13.03 -10.92 -10.79
C GLY A 889 12.74 -9.44 -10.48
N VAL A 890 13.73 -8.54 -10.59
CA VAL A 890 13.49 -7.11 -10.30
C VAL A 890 12.50 -6.48 -11.28
N PHE A 891 12.49 -6.92 -12.54
CA PHE A 891 11.70 -6.29 -13.59
C PHE A 891 10.20 -6.51 -13.42
N VAL A 892 9.80 -7.51 -12.63
CA VAL A 892 8.40 -7.81 -12.32
C VAL A 892 7.79 -6.79 -11.35
N THR A 893 8.62 -6.14 -10.52
CA THR A 893 8.12 -5.28 -9.42
C THR A 893 7.71 -3.88 -9.90
N ASP A 894 8.58 -3.21 -10.67
CA ASP A 894 8.33 -1.86 -11.22
C ASP A 894 9.13 -1.63 -12.52
N ILE A 895 8.64 -2.22 -13.60
CA ILE A 895 9.34 -2.21 -14.90
C ILE A 895 9.57 -0.80 -15.46
N VAL A 896 8.63 0.13 -15.29
CA VAL A 896 8.72 1.48 -15.86
C VAL A 896 9.90 2.22 -15.24
N LYS A 897 10.03 2.11 -13.91
CA LYS A 897 11.14 2.71 -13.19
C LYS A 897 12.48 2.02 -13.49
N CYS A 898 12.50 0.70 -13.67
CA CYS A 898 13.69 0.00 -14.14
C CYS A 898 14.14 0.51 -15.52
N ILE A 899 13.21 0.67 -16.48
CA ILE A 899 13.53 1.21 -17.82
C ILE A 899 14.12 2.61 -17.71
N GLU A 900 13.54 3.49 -16.89
CA GLU A 900 14.05 4.86 -16.70
C GLU A 900 15.50 4.84 -16.20
N ILE A 901 15.77 4.09 -15.14
CA ILE A 901 17.10 4.05 -14.50
C ILE A 901 18.12 3.38 -15.42
N LEU A 902 17.78 2.23 -16.02
CA LEU A 902 18.67 1.56 -16.96
C LEU A 902 18.97 2.45 -18.18
N THR A 903 17.99 3.19 -18.70
CA THR A 903 18.22 4.15 -19.79
C THR A 903 19.21 5.25 -19.37
N THR A 904 19.12 5.77 -18.15
CA THR A 904 20.09 6.76 -17.65
C THR A 904 21.50 6.18 -17.50
N LEU A 905 21.64 4.94 -17.05
CA LEU A 905 22.94 4.25 -17.00
C LEU A 905 23.50 4.01 -18.41
N LYS A 906 22.66 3.64 -19.37
CA LYS A 906 23.03 3.49 -20.79
C LYS A 906 23.50 4.80 -21.43
N GLN A 907 22.94 5.95 -21.03
CA GLN A 907 23.41 7.26 -21.51
C GLN A 907 24.85 7.58 -21.07
N ARG A 908 25.36 6.91 -20.03
CA ARG A 908 26.76 6.94 -19.61
C ARG A 908 27.62 5.87 -20.28
N ASN A 909 27.07 5.15 -21.27
CA ASN A 909 27.69 4.01 -21.97
C ASN A 909 28.00 2.81 -21.07
N ILE A 910 27.30 2.64 -19.95
CA ILE A 910 27.45 1.47 -19.06
C ILE A 910 26.68 0.29 -19.67
N SER A 911 27.30 -0.90 -19.72
CA SER A 911 26.65 -2.13 -20.20
C SER A 911 25.67 -2.66 -19.14
N ILE A 912 24.53 -3.21 -19.56
CA ILE A 912 23.55 -3.83 -18.65
C ILE A 912 23.36 -5.30 -19.02
N ALA A 913 23.55 -6.19 -18.04
CA ALA A 913 23.29 -7.62 -18.16
C ALA A 913 22.09 -8.05 -17.31
N ILE A 914 21.28 -8.96 -17.83
CA ILE A 914 20.25 -9.67 -17.05
C ILE A 914 20.84 -10.96 -16.54
N ASP A 915 20.82 -11.13 -15.22
CA ASP A 915 21.33 -12.29 -14.50
C ASP A 915 20.22 -13.31 -14.16
N ASP A 916 20.61 -14.56 -13.92
CA ASP A 916 19.76 -15.71 -13.57
C ASP A 916 18.56 -15.94 -14.53
N PHE A 917 18.72 -15.65 -15.83
CA PHE A 917 17.61 -15.67 -16.79
C PHE A 917 17.05 -17.09 -17.00
N GLY A 918 15.73 -17.23 -16.86
CA GLY A 918 15.00 -18.48 -17.12
C GLY A 918 14.55 -19.25 -15.88
N THR A 919 14.95 -18.82 -14.68
CA THR A 919 14.52 -19.42 -13.40
C THR A 919 13.13 -18.93 -12.93
N GLY A 920 12.57 -17.89 -13.58
CA GLY A 920 11.29 -17.25 -13.24
C GLY A 920 10.22 -17.26 -14.34
N TYR A 921 9.12 -16.53 -14.12
CA TYR A 921 8.04 -16.35 -15.11
C TYR A 921 8.44 -15.31 -16.16
N SER A 922 9.22 -15.71 -17.17
CA SER A 922 9.67 -14.79 -18.22
C SER A 922 8.51 -14.34 -19.11
N SER A 923 8.20 -13.04 -19.12
CA SER A 923 7.31 -12.43 -20.11
C SER A 923 8.14 -11.78 -21.21
N LEU A 924 8.27 -12.47 -22.35
CA LEU A 924 8.94 -12.00 -23.57
C LEU A 924 8.63 -10.55 -23.96
N ASN A 925 7.44 -10.07 -23.60
CA ASN A 925 6.97 -8.74 -23.91
C ASN A 925 7.83 -7.62 -23.27
N TYR A 926 8.37 -7.82 -22.07
CA TYR A 926 9.21 -6.79 -21.43
C TYR A 926 10.65 -6.79 -21.94
N LEU A 927 11.19 -7.97 -22.25
CA LEU A 927 12.58 -8.12 -22.66
C LEU A 927 12.89 -7.30 -23.92
N LYS A 928 11.91 -7.16 -24.83
CA LYS A 928 12.00 -6.31 -26.02
C LYS A 928 12.15 -4.80 -25.71
N THR A 929 11.66 -4.35 -24.56
CA THR A 929 11.62 -2.93 -24.17
C THR A 929 12.71 -2.53 -23.19
N LEU A 930 13.35 -3.50 -22.54
CA LEU A 930 14.43 -3.25 -21.59
C LEU A 930 15.71 -2.83 -22.33
N PRO A 931 16.38 -1.74 -21.91
CA PRO A 931 17.62 -1.31 -22.54
C PRO A 931 18.80 -2.11 -21.99
N VAL A 932 18.86 -3.40 -22.34
CA VAL A 932 19.86 -4.38 -21.90
C VAL A 932 20.74 -4.81 -23.07
N ASP A 933 21.96 -5.28 -22.77
CA ASP A 933 22.98 -5.66 -23.77
C ASP A 933 23.30 -7.16 -23.72
N VAL A 934 23.24 -7.74 -22.52
CA VAL A 934 23.71 -9.11 -22.25
C VAL A 934 22.63 -9.88 -21.50
N LEU A 935 22.50 -11.16 -21.83
CA LEU A 935 21.64 -12.12 -21.15
C LEU A 935 22.50 -13.27 -20.63
N LYS A 936 22.53 -13.45 -19.31
CA LYS A 936 23.28 -14.50 -18.63
C LYS A 936 22.40 -15.73 -18.41
N ILE A 937 22.88 -16.88 -18.85
CA ILE A 937 22.20 -18.18 -18.69
C ILE A 937 22.62 -18.75 -17.35
N ASP A 938 21.63 -18.97 -16.48
CA ASP A 938 21.82 -19.48 -15.13
C ASP A 938 22.57 -20.83 -15.12
N ARG A 939 23.47 -20.98 -14.14
CA ARG A 939 24.28 -22.18 -13.92
C ARG A 939 23.45 -23.46 -13.87
N THR A 940 22.25 -23.43 -13.28
CA THR A 940 21.38 -24.62 -13.14
C THR A 940 21.02 -25.25 -14.49
N PHE A 941 20.83 -24.44 -15.54
CA PHE A 941 20.59 -24.96 -16.89
C PHE A 941 21.88 -25.43 -17.56
N VAL A 942 23.03 -24.83 -17.23
CA VAL A 942 24.35 -25.17 -17.78
C VAL A 942 24.92 -26.46 -17.19
N GLU A 943 24.65 -26.75 -15.91
CA GLU A 943 25.16 -27.95 -15.22
C GLU A 943 24.83 -29.23 -15.98
N ASP A 944 23.57 -29.39 -16.40
CA ASP A 944 23.08 -30.60 -17.06
C ASP A 944 22.90 -30.46 -18.59
N CYS A 945 23.25 -29.32 -19.21
CA CYS A 945 22.94 -29.05 -20.63
C CYS A 945 23.55 -30.04 -21.63
N ALA A 946 24.69 -30.66 -21.29
CA ALA A 946 25.40 -31.61 -22.15
C ALA A 946 24.88 -33.05 -22.01
N ILE A 947 24.05 -33.34 -20.99
CA ILE A 947 23.60 -34.69 -20.62
C ILE A 947 22.07 -34.79 -20.74
N SER A 948 21.35 -33.77 -20.27
CA SER A 948 19.90 -33.65 -20.28
C SER A 948 19.39 -33.06 -21.58
N ARG A 949 18.48 -33.77 -22.25
CA ARG A 949 17.84 -33.29 -23.48
C ARG A 949 16.88 -32.13 -23.23
N GLU A 950 16.43 -31.95 -21.99
CA GLU A 950 15.51 -30.89 -21.60
C GLU A 950 16.27 -29.59 -21.36
N ASP A 951 17.31 -29.61 -20.52
CA ASP A 951 18.14 -28.43 -20.22
C ASP A 951 18.92 -27.96 -21.45
N GLY A 952 19.39 -28.90 -22.28
CA GLY A 952 20.00 -28.57 -23.58
C GLY A 952 19.06 -27.79 -24.52
N LYS A 953 17.74 -28.04 -24.48
CA LYS A 953 16.75 -27.28 -25.26
C LYS A 953 16.45 -25.92 -24.65
N ILE A 954 16.50 -25.80 -23.33
CA ILE A 954 16.31 -24.52 -22.63
C ILE A 954 17.46 -23.57 -23.03
N CYS A 955 18.71 -24.04 -22.96
CA CYS A 955 19.87 -23.28 -23.42
C CYS A 955 19.75 -22.84 -24.89
N ASP A 956 19.37 -23.75 -25.80
CA ASP A 956 19.15 -23.42 -27.23
C ASP A 956 18.07 -22.35 -27.43
N THR A 957 16.99 -22.44 -26.67
CA THR A 957 15.88 -21.46 -26.71
C THR A 957 16.32 -20.09 -26.23
N ILE A 958 17.06 -20.02 -25.12
CA ILE A 958 17.57 -18.77 -24.56
C ILE A 958 18.56 -18.11 -25.53
N ILE A 959 19.47 -18.90 -26.12
CA ILE A 959 20.45 -18.40 -27.09
C ILE A 959 19.76 -17.86 -28.34
N SER A 960 18.79 -18.60 -28.88
CA SER A 960 18.00 -18.19 -30.04
C SER A 960 17.17 -16.92 -29.79
N LEU A 961 16.62 -16.78 -28.57
CA LEU A 961 15.88 -15.60 -28.15
C LEU A 961 16.77 -14.37 -28.08
N ALA A 962 17.92 -14.48 -27.41
CA ALA A 962 18.88 -13.39 -27.28
C ALA A 962 19.36 -12.91 -28.66
N ALA A 963 19.71 -13.85 -29.54
CA ALA A 963 20.10 -13.54 -30.92
C ALA A 963 18.99 -12.77 -31.68
N SER A 964 17.73 -13.17 -31.50
CA SER A 964 16.57 -12.50 -32.13
C SER A 964 16.35 -11.07 -31.64
N LEU A 965 16.84 -10.75 -30.43
CA LEU A 965 16.76 -9.44 -29.80
C LEU A 965 18.06 -8.63 -29.94
N ASN A 966 19.06 -9.14 -30.66
CA ASN A 966 20.42 -8.57 -30.74
C ASN A 966 21.11 -8.42 -29.38
N LEU A 967 20.83 -9.33 -28.43
CA LEU A 967 21.50 -9.41 -27.14
C LEU A 967 22.64 -10.41 -27.21
N LYS A 968 23.73 -10.12 -26.50
CA LYS A 968 24.81 -11.10 -26.29
C LYS A 968 24.38 -12.12 -25.24
N THR A 969 24.88 -13.33 -25.38
CA THR A 969 24.66 -14.42 -24.43
C THR A 969 25.94 -14.77 -23.70
N ILE A 970 25.81 -14.99 -22.39
CA ILE A 970 26.88 -15.54 -21.57
C ILE A 970 26.36 -16.76 -20.82
N ALA A 971 27.11 -17.86 -20.86
CA ALA A 971 26.77 -19.05 -20.09
C ALA A 971 27.62 -19.12 -18.81
N GLU A 972 26.95 -19.24 -17.67
CA GLU A 972 27.58 -19.32 -16.37
C GLU A 972 27.76 -20.75 -15.87
N GLY A 973 28.73 -20.96 -14.99
CA GLY A 973 28.96 -22.27 -14.40
C GLY A 973 29.48 -23.32 -15.39
N VAL A 974 30.21 -22.90 -16.43
CA VAL A 974 30.87 -23.83 -17.35
C VAL A 974 32.04 -24.52 -16.61
N GLU A 975 31.86 -25.78 -16.24
CA GLU A 975 32.82 -26.55 -15.44
C GLU A 975 33.56 -27.62 -16.26
N THR A 976 33.03 -28.00 -17.42
CA THR A 976 33.60 -29.05 -18.27
C THR A 976 33.76 -28.63 -19.74
N LEU A 977 34.71 -29.28 -20.44
CA LEU A 977 34.90 -29.10 -21.88
C LEU A 977 33.62 -29.44 -22.67
N GLN A 978 32.86 -30.44 -22.22
CA GLN A 978 31.64 -30.90 -22.89
C GLN A 978 30.55 -29.82 -22.88
N GLN A 979 30.34 -29.17 -21.73
CA GLN A 979 29.42 -28.03 -21.60
C GLN A 979 29.85 -26.87 -22.51
N PHE A 980 31.15 -26.54 -22.52
CA PHE A 980 31.68 -25.48 -23.38
C PHE A 980 31.45 -25.78 -24.87
N GLU A 981 31.83 -26.96 -25.35
CA GLU A 981 31.66 -27.31 -26.77
C GLU A 981 30.18 -27.33 -27.18
N PHE A 982 29.30 -27.84 -26.31
CA PHE A 982 27.86 -27.85 -26.54
C PHE A 982 27.31 -26.43 -26.72
N LEU A 983 27.54 -25.56 -25.74
CA LEU A 983 27.04 -24.17 -25.75
C LEU A 983 27.66 -23.34 -26.87
N ARG A 984 28.95 -23.56 -27.19
CA ARG A 984 29.63 -22.93 -28.33
C ARG A 984 29.01 -23.33 -29.66
N ASN A 985 28.65 -24.61 -29.83
CA ASN A 985 28.02 -25.09 -31.06
C ASN A 985 26.59 -24.54 -31.24
N LEU A 986 25.90 -24.21 -30.14
CA LEU A 986 24.61 -23.52 -30.18
C LEU A 986 24.73 -22.01 -30.48
N GLY A 987 25.93 -21.45 -30.47
CA GLY A 987 26.19 -20.04 -30.80
C GLY A 987 26.23 -19.10 -29.59
N CYS A 988 26.44 -19.62 -28.37
CA CYS A 988 26.68 -18.78 -27.19
C CYS A 988 27.93 -17.88 -27.39
N ASN A 989 27.86 -16.61 -26.98
CA ASN A 989 28.91 -15.63 -27.29
C ASN A 989 30.07 -15.66 -26.29
N GLU A 990 29.74 -15.68 -25.00
CA GLU A 990 30.68 -15.55 -23.90
C GLU A 990 30.46 -16.68 -22.88
N PHE A 991 31.51 -17.03 -22.12
CA PHE A 991 31.50 -18.16 -21.20
C PHE A 991 32.20 -17.80 -19.90
N GLN A 992 31.65 -18.28 -18.79
CA GLN A 992 32.20 -18.09 -17.46
C GLN A 992 32.05 -19.36 -16.64
N GLY A 993 33.13 -19.77 -15.97
CA GLY A 993 33.10 -20.93 -15.10
C GLY A 993 34.48 -21.51 -14.84
N PHE A 994 34.53 -22.51 -13.96
CA PHE A 994 35.79 -23.07 -13.45
C PHE A 994 36.57 -23.88 -14.49
N TYR A 995 35.95 -24.24 -15.62
CA TYR A 995 36.67 -24.82 -16.74
C TYR A 995 37.77 -23.87 -17.27
N PHE A 996 37.51 -22.56 -17.24
CA PHE A 996 38.44 -21.53 -17.68
C PHE A 996 39.22 -20.93 -16.51
N TYR A 997 38.50 -20.23 -15.63
CA TYR A 997 39.09 -19.47 -14.54
C TYR A 997 38.22 -19.54 -13.30
N ARG A 998 38.88 -19.72 -12.14
CA ARG A 998 38.25 -19.49 -10.84
C ARG A 998 38.32 -17.99 -10.51
N PRO A 999 37.41 -17.47 -9.68
CA PRO A 999 37.57 -16.14 -9.10
C PRO A 999 38.93 -16.02 -8.42
N MET A 1000 39.70 -15.00 -8.77
CA MET A 1000 41.08 -14.84 -8.33
C MET A 1000 41.32 -13.43 -7.77
N PRO A 1001 42.30 -13.26 -6.88
CA PRO A 1001 42.61 -11.96 -6.28
C PRO A 1001 43.18 -11.00 -7.31
N LEU A 1002 43.29 -9.74 -6.90
CA LEU A 1002 43.67 -8.64 -7.78
C LEU A 1002 45.05 -8.85 -8.43
N GLU A 1003 46.02 -9.35 -7.69
CA GLU A 1003 47.40 -9.51 -8.14
C GLU A 1003 47.49 -10.51 -9.31
N ASP A 1004 46.72 -11.59 -9.25
CA ASP A 1004 46.67 -12.62 -10.29
C ASP A 1004 45.99 -12.09 -11.56
N ILE A 1005 44.96 -11.24 -11.39
CA ILE A 1005 44.29 -10.57 -12.52
C ILE A 1005 45.25 -9.59 -13.20
N GLU A 1006 45.99 -8.78 -12.45
CA GLU A 1006 46.96 -7.84 -13.02
C GLU A 1006 48.00 -8.58 -13.86
N ALA A 1007 48.55 -9.69 -13.35
CA ALA A 1007 49.50 -10.52 -14.08
C ALA A 1007 48.89 -11.13 -15.37
N LEU A 1008 47.60 -11.49 -15.33
CA LEU A 1008 46.88 -12.01 -16.49
C LEU A 1008 46.63 -10.93 -17.55
N LEU A 1009 46.26 -9.71 -17.12
CA LEU A 1009 46.03 -8.57 -18.00
C LEU A 1009 47.32 -8.07 -18.67
N GLU A 1010 48.47 -8.16 -17.99
CA GLU A 1010 49.79 -7.82 -18.55
C GLU A 1010 50.21 -8.75 -19.70
N GLN A 1011 49.73 -9.99 -19.70
CA GLN A 1011 50.07 -11.00 -20.72
C GLN A 1011 49.17 -10.94 -21.96
N LEU A 1012 48.08 -10.16 -21.93
CA LEU A 1012 47.16 -10.05 -23.06
C LEU A 1012 47.80 -9.22 -24.19
N PRO A 1013 47.77 -9.71 -25.44
CA PRO A 1013 48.27 -8.94 -26.58
C PRO A 1013 47.45 -7.66 -26.74
N ALA A 1014 48.14 -6.53 -26.90
CA ALA A 1014 47.47 -5.23 -27.02
C ALA A 1014 46.48 -5.22 -28.19
N LYS A 1015 45.19 -5.00 -27.91
CA LYS A 1015 44.17 -4.86 -28.95
C LYS A 1015 44.37 -3.50 -29.62
N GLN A 1016 44.70 -3.48 -30.91
CA GLN A 1016 44.62 -2.25 -31.71
C GLN A 1016 43.15 -1.82 -31.75
N LEU A 1017 42.81 -0.73 -31.05
CA LEU A 1017 41.52 -0.04 -31.21
C LEU A 1017 41.36 0.35 -32.68
N SER A 1018 40.40 -0.26 -33.37
CA SER A 1018 39.98 0.14 -34.70
C SER A 1018 39.36 1.53 -34.62
N ASN A 1019 40.06 2.53 -35.17
CA ASN A 1019 39.52 3.85 -35.52
C ASN A 1019 38.37 3.70 -36.54
N GLN A 1020 37.17 3.39 -36.07
CA GLN A 1020 35.93 3.55 -36.84
C GLN A 1020 34.82 3.99 -35.87
N LEU A 1021 34.76 5.29 -35.58
CA LEU A 1021 33.54 6.06 -35.26
C LEU A 1021 33.91 7.53 -34.94
N LEU A 1022 34.53 8.19 -35.93
CA LEU A 1022 34.48 9.64 -36.11
C LEU A 1022 34.22 9.89 -37.60
N ALA A 1023 32.95 9.88 -37.97
CA ALA A 1023 32.37 10.49 -39.17
C ALA A 1023 30.90 10.80 -38.88
#